data_AF-A0A937G332-F1
#
_entry.id   AF-A0A937G332-F1
#
_cell.length_a   1.000
_cell.length_b   1.000
_cell.length_c   1.000
_cell.angle_alpha   90.00
_cell.angle_beta   90.00
_cell.angle_gamma   90.00
#
_symmetry.space_group_name_H-M   'P 1'
#
loop_
_entity.id
_entity.type
_entity.pdbx_description
1 polymer ?
#
loop_
_entity_poly.entity_id
_entity_poly.type
_entity_poly.pdbx_seq_one_letter_code
_entity_poly.pdbx_strand_id
1 'polypeptide(L)'
;MSIATITSITFLTACYLLVEQLPTPKPTEIAYAYNPQDSVRDAVKHDLKFDGLDDYADNLVYQHEFITTYMALPDYWELSDGHHYKEIEKLQEWYNHQYGKGDTTLGAFGLGVIYFLEDNYDESLNWLNKITPTSVPYVNYYLGKIYEAKDTKQANEYFWKELGTTSNYFGKTVNLLIDKYTQSKNYSRLYDLLNYGSASLYFSYSLTRQIYLYDLQPVQYFIWSLGTIFDPIKPLGLLAALAIAAIWLIYLIRLDIFNPDRIIYFILMLFSGMLSVLGVLLIIDLKDIFLNWDMDGNFFGDLFYAVFAIGVPEELVKILPFILLALFTKVLKEPIDYIIYASASALGFAFVENLLYFQDVADGIIHGRAYLSVVGHMMASSIAAYGLVISRFKNNAYHPALAFAISFLIASVVHGLYDFLLFQNLVLIFILFFIFIVQVWIIMINNSLNNSSFFDYKMAHKAEGSRLFLTVALTFILGIEYIMVGWDYGPSEAHQALVGSISSAGLLIVFFGSNLSSFNLVKGYWRDVYFSSREKRGYGTLPQSKMIISWFLLNSIKAHNYVGLNIYIKNDPYNQALADLLKEPITGTIIDRIILHDEDDPDPHWFLVKLNSELPLVGLESSYVLIKLRYQNESLKYHDDLHAYFRTIPNLQLLQSEKTFKNLFDSHGWVKIGKFVTSKTLI
;
A
#
# COMPACT_ATOMS: atom_id res chain seq x y z
N MET A 1 -12.17 26.69 -20.58
CA MET A 1 -11.49 25.95 -19.49
C MET A 1 -10.54 24.96 -20.15
N SER A 2 -9.21 25.04 -19.93
CA SER A 2 -8.27 24.16 -20.66
C SER A 2 -8.49 22.70 -20.27
N ILE A 3 -8.26 21.77 -21.20
CA ILE A 3 -8.35 20.31 -20.97
C ILE A 3 -7.53 19.91 -19.74
N ALA A 4 -6.38 20.55 -19.50
CA ALA A 4 -5.56 20.38 -18.30
C ALA A 4 -6.23 20.78 -16.98
N THR A 5 -7.12 21.78 -16.99
CA THR A 5 -7.87 22.22 -15.78
C THR A 5 -9.03 21.28 -15.49
N ILE A 6 -9.67 20.77 -16.54
CA ILE A 6 -10.73 19.77 -16.41
C ILE A 6 -10.10 18.48 -15.89
N THR A 7 -9.01 17.98 -16.48
CA THR A 7 -8.32 16.79 -15.98
C THR A 7 -7.81 16.92 -14.54
N SER A 8 -7.34 18.08 -14.07
CA SER A 8 -6.91 18.23 -12.66
C SER A 8 -8.07 18.24 -11.65
N ILE A 9 -9.22 18.80 -12.00
CA ILE A 9 -10.40 18.83 -11.12
C ILE A 9 -11.08 17.47 -11.13
N THR A 10 -11.28 16.85 -12.30
CA THR A 10 -11.78 15.47 -12.39
C THR A 10 -10.84 14.48 -11.70
N PHE A 11 -9.52 14.74 -11.74
CA PHE A 11 -8.52 13.95 -11.03
C PHE A 11 -8.65 14.08 -9.52
N LEU A 12 -8.76 15.29 -8.96
CA LEU A 12 -8.96 15.50 -7.53
C LEU A 12 -10.31 14.94 -7.05
N THR A 13 -11.37 15.01 -7.87
CA THR A 13 -12.69 14.46 -7.54
C THR A 13 -12.73 12.92 -7.62
N ALA A 14 -12.09 12.30 -8.61
CA ALA A 14 -12.00 10.84 -8.69
C ALA A 14 -11.09 10.25 -7.60
N CYS A 15 -10.07 11.00 -7.21
CA CYS A 15 -9.21 10.70 -6.07
C CYS A 15 -9.96 10.88 -4.73
N TYR A 16 -10.82 11.91 -4.61
CA TYR A 16 -11.73 12.05 -3.48
C TYR A 16 -12.65 10.82 -3.33
N LEU A 17 -13.22 10.35 -4.45
CA LEU A 17 -14.05 9.14 -4.49
C LEU A 17 -13.26 7.84 -4.22
N LEU A 18 -11.95 7.79 -4.56
CA LEU A 18 -11.07 6.63 -4.34
C LEU A 18 -10.86 6.33 -2.85
N VAL A 19 -10.82 7.35 -1.98
CA VAL A 19 -10.57 7.14 -0.54
C VAL A 19 -11.87 7.14 0.27
N GLU A 20 -12.96 7.72 -0.22
CA GLU A 20 -14.30 7.43 0.32
C GLU A 20 -14.66 5.93 0.20
N GLN A 21 -14.02 5.21 -0.72
CA GLN A 21 -14.16 3.76 -0.93
C GLN A 21 -13.11 2.92 -0.21
N LEU A 22 -12.08 3.51 0.41
CA LEU A 22 -11.16 2.75 1.25
C LEU A 22 -11.87 2.42 2.57
N PRO A 23 -12.04 1.13 2.91
CA PRO A 23 -12.64 0.78 4.18
C PRO A 23 -11.75 1.34 5.30
N THR A 24 -12.31 2.17 6.17
CA THR A 24 -11.78 2.30 7.52
C THR A 24 -11.64 0.88 8.06
N PRO A 25 -10.50 0.47 8.64
CA PRO A 25 -10.39 -0.84 9.27
C PRO A 25 -11.49 -0.90 10.33
N LYS A 26 -12.58 -1.60 9.99
CA LYS A 26 -13.58 -1.94 10.96
C LYS A 26 -12.89 -2.94 11.88
N PRO A 27 -12.94 -2.77 13.21
CA PRO A 27 -12.63 -3.88 14.08
C PRO A 27 -13.46 -5.05 13.57
N THR A 28 -12.79 -6.16 13.27
CA THR A 28 -13.40 -7.46 13.01
C THR A 28 -14.09 -7.91 14.29
N GLU A 29 -15.17 -7.21 14.65
CA GLU A 29 -16.25 -7.85 15.37
C GLU A 29 -16.88 -8.80 14.35
N ILE A 30 -16.45 -10.06 14.42
CA ILE A 30 -17.39 -11.15 14.20
C ILE A 30 -18.42 -11.03 15.34
N ALA A 31 -19.28 -10.03 15.23
CA ALA A 31 -20.61 -10.12 15.77
C ALA A 31 -21.26 -11.19 14.90
N TYR A 32 -21.21 -12.43 15.35
CA TYR A 32 -22.46 -13.18 15.35
C TYR A 32 -23.43 -12.28 16.11
N ALA A 33 -24.15 -11.43 15.38
CA ALA A 33 -25.47 -11.03 15.80
C ALA A 33 -26.25 -12.34 15.85
N TYR A 34 -26.07 -13.08 16.95
CA TYR A 34 -27.11 -13.87 17.52
C TYR A 34 -28.21 -12.85 17.79
N ASN A 35 -29.05 -12.64 16.78
CA ASN A 35 -30.21 -11.80 16.88
C ASN A 35 -31.07 -12.49 17.94
N PRO A 36 -31.17 -11.94 19.18
CA PRO A 36 -31.92 -12.60 20.24
C PRO A 36 -33.37 -12.80 19.82
N GLN A 37 -33.85 -11.98 18.87
CA GLN A 37 -35.18 -12.10 18.32
C GLN A 37 -35.39 -13.36 17.48
N ASP A 38 -34.38 -13.91 16.80
CA ASP A 38 -34.56 -15.10 15.94
C ASP A 38 -34.61 -16.40 16.77
N SER A 39 -33.80 -16.52 17.83
CA SER A 39 -33.90 -17.66 18.76
C SER A 39 -35.09 -17.55 19.70
N VAL A 40 -35.44 -16.34 20.15
CA VAL A 40 -36.68 -16.11 20.88
C VAL A 40 -37.87 -16.50 20.00
N ARG A 41 -37.89 -16.20 18.69
CA ARG A 41 -39.00 -16.59 17.80
C ARG A 41 -39.14 -18.10 17.61
N ASP A 42 -38.04 -18.84 17.57
CA ASP A 42 -38.07 -20.30 17.45
C ASP A 42 -38.30 -21.01 18.79
N ALA A 43 -37.84 -20.44 19.92
CA ALA A 43 -38.15 -20.91 21.27
C ALA A 43 -39.61 -20.63 21.67
N VAL A 44 -40.15 -19.50 21.21
CA VAL A 44 -41.56 -19.12 21.31
C VAL A 44 -42.45 -20.02 20.40
N LYS A 45 -41.89 -20.63 19.33
CA LYS A 45 -42.56 -21.70 18.57
C LYS A 45 -42.44 -23.10 19.22
N HIS A 46 -41.38 -23.34 19.99
CA HIS A 46 -41.15 -24.58 20.74
C HIS A 46 -41.59 -24.40 22.21
N ASP A 47 -42.87 -24.08 22.40
CA ASP A 47 -43.66 -24.27 23.63
C ASP A 47 -42.84 -24.28 24.95
N LEU A 48 -42.21 -23.14 25.31
CA LEU A 48 -41.51 -22.90 26.59
C LEU A 48 -42.49 -22.92 27.78
N LYS A 49 -43.14 -24.06 28.02
CA LYS A 49 -44.01 -24.33 29.16
C LYS A 49 -43.20 -24.98 30.27
N PHE A 50 -43.44 -24.55 31.50
CA PHE A 50 -42.86 -25.17 32.69
C PHE A 50 -43.11 -26.69 32.75
N ASP A 51 -44.21 -27.16 32.15
CA ASP A 51 -44.61 -28.58 32.09
C ASP A 51 -43.59 -29.48 31.37
N GLY A 52 -42.77 -28.94 30.46
CA GLY A 52 -41.74 -29.69 29.73
C GLY A 52 -40.41 -29.82 30.48
N LEU A 53 -40.22 -29.12 31.61
CA LEU A 53 -38.97 -29.14 32.37
C LEU A 53 -38.72 -30.49 33.07
N ASP A 54 -39.79 -31.19 33.45
CA ASP A 54 -39.71 -32.49 34.13
C ASP A 54 -39.15 -33.59 33.19
N ASP A 55 -39.45 -33.53 31.89
CA ASP A 55 -38.95 -34.49 30.88
C ASP A 55 -37.43 -34.39 30.66
N TYR A 56 -36.82 -33.27 31.08
CA TYR A 56 -35.39 -32.98 30.92
C TYR A 56 -34.71 -32.61 32.25
N ALA A 57 -35.26 -33.05 33.39
CA ALA A 57 -34.71 -32.74 34.72
C ALA A 57 -33.24 -33.19 34.87
N ASP A 58 -32.88 -34.36 34.32
CA ASP A 58 -31.52 -34.91 34.37
C ASP A 58 -30.54 -34.22 33.40
N ASN A 59 -31.01 -33.33 32.52
CA ASN A 59 -30.20 -32.67 31.50
C ASN A 59 -29.90 -31.21 31.87
N LEU A 60 -28.86 -31.00 32.67
CA LEU A 60 -28.44 -29.66 33.11
C LEU A 60 -28.07 -28.70 31.97
N VAL A 61 -27.67 -29.21 30.79
CA VAL A 61 -27.44 -28.37 29.60
C VAL A 61 -28.73 -27.79 29.08
N TYR A 62 -29.77 -28.62 28.96
CA TYR A 62 -31.10 -28.15 28.58
C TYR A 62 -31.66 -27.16 29.62
N GLN A 63 -31.51 -27.45 30.91
CA GLN A 63 -31.97 -26.59 31.99
C GLN A 63 -31.30 -25.21 31.93
N HIS A 64 -30.00 -25.19 31.69
CA HIS A 64 -29.23 -23.96 31.52
C HIS A 64 -29.70 -23.13 30.30
N GLU A 65 -29.87 -23.76 29.15
CA GLU A 65 -30.36 -23.11 27.92
C GLU A 65 -31.77 -22.57 28.10
N PHE A 66 -32.64 -23.33 28.77
CA PHE A 66 -33.99 -22.89 29.13
C PHE A 66 -33.95 -21.64 30.01
N ILE A 67 -33.23 -21.67 31.14
CA ILE A 67 -33.15 -20.53 32.07
C ILE A 67 -32.61 -19.29 31.35
N THR A 68 -31.49 -19.41 30.64
CA THR A 68 -30.87 -18.26 29.97
C THR A 68 -31.74 -17.70 28.85
N THR A 69 -32.45 -18.55 28.09
CA THR A 69 -33.39 -18.11 27.06
C THR A 69 -34.62 -17.45 27.67
N TYR A 70 -35.21 -18.07 28.69
CA TYR A 70 -36.38 -17.54 29.39
C TYR A 70 -36.07 -16.19 30.05
N MET A 71 -34.91 -16.08 30.70
CA MET A 71 -34.43 -14.83 31.30
C MET A 71 -34.07 -13.74 30.28
N ALA A 72 -33.87 -14.08 29.01
CA ALA A 72 -33.69 -13.10 27.93
C ALA A 72 -35.00 -12.60 27.32
N LEU A 73 -36.14 -13.25 27.59
CA LEU A 73 -37.45 -12.82 27.09
C LEU A 73 -37.83 -11.43 27.65
N PRO A 74 -38.57 -10.62 26.88
CA PRO A 74 -39.19 -9.41 27.39
C PRO A 74 -40.22 -9.76 28.47
N ASP A 75 -40.55 -8.80 29.34
CA ASP A 75 -41.55 -8.99 30.40
C ASP A 75 -42.95 -9.36 29.85
N TYR A 76 -43.19 -9.08 28.57
CA TYR A 76 -44.43 -9.34 27.85
C TYR A 76 -44.18 -9.70 26.39
N TRP A 77 -44.87 -10.72 25.88
CA TRP A 77 -44.91 -11.07 24.45
C TRP A 77 -46.27 -11.66 24.03
N GLU A 78 -46.54 -11.62 22.72
CA GLU A 78 -47.78 -12.14 22.13
C GLU A 78 -47.49 -13.30 21.19
N LEU A 79 -48.28 -14.36 21.32
CA LEU A 79 -48.26 -15.56 20.49
C LEU A 79 -49.64 -15.80 19.85
N SER A 80 -49.71 -16.72 18.89
CA SER A 80 -50.97 -17.12 18.26
C SER A 80 -52.00 -17.73 19.23
N ASP A 81 -51.55 -18.16 20.41
CA ASP A 81 -52.37 -18.77 21.46
C ASP A 81 -52.70 -17.81 22.63
N GLY A 82 -52.14 -16.60 22.68
CA GLY A 82 -52.50 -15.59 23.68
C GLY A 82 -51.38 -14.61 24.09
N HIS A 83 -51.67 -13.88 25.16
CA HIS A 83 -50.74 -12.95 25.81
C HIS A 83 -49.94 -13.68 26.89
N HIS A 84 -48.63 -13.51 26.89
CA HIS A 84 -47.72 -14.16 27.82
C HIS A 84 -46.90 -13.12 28.58
N TYR A 85 -46.65 -13.40 29.86
CA TYR A 85 -45.85 -12.58 30.75
C TYR A 85 -44.69 -13.41 31.30
N LYS A 86 -43.58 -12.75 31.57
CA LYS A 86 -42.42 -13.39 32.20
C LYS A 86 -42.68 -13.59 33.69
N GLU A 87 -42.66 -14.84 34.15
CA GLU A 87 -43.01 -15.23 35.52
C GLU A 87 -41.78 -15.82 36.23
N ILE A 88 -40.81 -14.97 36.56
CA ILE A 88 -39.55 -15.37 37.20
C ILE A 88 -39.79 -16.05 38.56
N GLU A 89 -40.73 -15.55 39.36
CA GLU A 89 -41.08 -16.15 40.66
C GLU A 89 -41.55 -17.59 40.52
N LYS A 90 -42.37 -17.90 39.50
CA LYS A 90 -42.81 -19.29 39.23
C LYS A 90 -41.67 -20.19 38.78
N LEU A 91 -40.72 -19.65 38.00
CA LEU A 91 -39.51 -20.37 37.63
C LEU A 91 -38.66 -20.70 38.87
N GLN A 92 -38.46 -19.73 39.77
CA GLN A 92 -37.77 -19.94 41.03
C GLN A 92 -38.49 -20.96 41.93
N GLU A 93 -39.83 -20.87 42.04
CA GLU A 93 -40.65 -21.83 42.79
C GLU A 93 -40.48 -23.25 42.28
N TRP A 94 -40.42 -23.45 40.95
CA TRP A 94 -40.20 -24.76 40.34
C TRP A 94 -38.85 -25.35 40.76
N TYR A 95 -37.74 -24.62 40.60
CA TYR A 95 -36.41 -25.12 40.99
C TYR A 95 -36.29 -25.32 42.51
N ASN A 96 -36.93 -24.47 43.31
CA ASN A 96 -36.98 -24.63 44.76
C ASN A 96 -37.77 -25.88 45.18
N HIS A 97 -38.85 -26.20 44.47
CA HIS A 97 -39.61 -27.44 44.66
C HIS A 97 -38.80 -28.68 44.30
N GLN A 98 -38.04 -28.66 43.19
CA GLN A 98 -37.15 -29.77 42.82
C GLN A 98 -36.05 -29.98 43.86
N TYR A 99 -35.48 -28.90 44.40
CA TYR A 99 -34.53 -28.97 45.52
C TYR A 99 -35.14 -29.69 46.74
N GLY A 100 -36.38 -29.34 47.10
CA GLY A 100 -37.11 -29.95 48.21
C GLY A 100 -37.49 -31.42 48.02
N LYS A 101 -37.60 -31.90 46.77
CA LYS A 101 -37.90 -33.30 46.41
C LYS A 101 -36.68 -34.22 46.45
N GLY A 102 -35.48 -33.69 46.66
CA GLY A 102 -34.24 -34.46 46.75
C GLY A 102 -33.30 -34.32 45.56
N ASP A 103 -33.70 -33.64 44.49
CA ASP A 103 -32.79 -33.27 43.39
C ASP A 103 -32.04 -31.97 43.72
N THR A 104 -31.15 -32.11 44.71
CA THR A 104 -30.40 -30.98 45.29
C THR A 104 -29.49 -30.28 44.29
N THR A 105 -28.98 -30.99 43.29
CA THR A 105 -28.09 -30.42 42.26
C THR A 105 -28.90 -29.58 41.27
N LEU A 106 -29.99 -30.10 40.72
CA LEU A 106 -30.82 -29.38 39.75
C LEU A 106 -31.43 -28.11 40.35
N GLY A 107 -32.03 -28.24 41.54
CA GLY A 107 -32.68 -27.12 42.20
C GLY A 107 -31.70 -26.02 42.61
N ALA A 108 -30.54 -26.39 43.16
CA ALA A 108 -29.50 -25.41 43.51
C ALA A 108 -28.86 -24.78 42.27
N PHE A 109 -28.70 -25.56 41.19
CA PHE A 109 -28.18 -25.07 39.92
C PHE A 109 -29.11 -24.02 39.32
N GLY A 110 -30.39 -24.35 39.16
CA GLY A 110 -31.35 -23.45 38.55
C GLY A 110 -31.53 -22.16 39.34
N LEU A 111 -31.70 -22.25 40.67
CA LEU A 111 -31.77 -21.07 41.53
C LEU A 111 -30.48 -20.23 41.47
N GLY A 112 -29.32 -20.89 41.52
CA GLY A 112 -28.03 -20.21 41.43
C GLY A 112 -27.86 -19.43 40.13
N VAL A 113 -28.25 -20.00 38.99
CA VAL A 113 -28.19 -19.34 37.68
C VAL A 113 -29.22 -18.22 37.57
N ILE A 114 -30.46 -18.42 38.03
CA ILE A 114 -31.51 -17.38 37.99
C ILE A 114 -31.06 -16.16 38.80
N TYR A 115 -30.64 -16.35 40.06
CA TYR A 115 -30.18 -15.24 40.90
C TYR A 115 -28.94 -14.54 40.33
N PHE A 116 -28.07 -15.28 39.61
CA PHE A 116 -26.95 -14.65 38.91
C PHE A 116 -27.43 -13.70 37.81
N LEU A 117 -28.42 -14.12 37.02
CA LEU A 117 -28.99 -13.33 35.93
C LEU A 117 -29.85 -12.16 36.41
N GLU A 118 -30.32 -12.19 37.65
CA GLU A 118 -30.97 -11.07 38.35
C GLU A 118 -29.96 -10.13 39.05
N ASP A 119 -28.66 -10.30 38.80
CA ASP A 119 -27.56 -9.56 39.45
C ASP A 119 -27.50 -9.71 40.98
N ASN A 120 -28.18 -10.71 41.56
CA ASN A 120 -28.12 -11.06 42.98
C ASN A 120 -27.00 -12.09 43.25
N TYR A 121 -25.76 -11.63 43.19
CA TYR A 121 -24.59 -12.49 43.28
C TYR A 121 -24.40 -13.18 44.65
N ASP A 122 -24.92 -12.62 45.74
CA ASP A 122 -24.80 -13.22 47.07
C ASP A 122 -25.73 -14.42 47.23
N GLU A 123 -26.99 -14.32 46.78
CA GLU A 123 -27.89 -15.48 46.74
C GLU A 123 -27.46 -16.51 45.70
N SER A 124 -26.99 -16.06 44.53
CA SER A 124 -26.40 -16.96 43.54
C SER A 124 -25.25 -17.78 44.14
N LEU A 125 -24.33 -17.13 44.84
CA LEU A 125 -23.20 -17.78 45.50
C LEU A 125 -23.65 -18.76 46.59
N ASN A 126 -24.66 -18.40 47.38
CA ASN A 126 -25.25 -19.26 48.41
C ASN A 126 -25.80 -20.56 47.80
N TRP A 127 -26.51 -20.48 46.68
CA TRP A 127 -27.04 -21.64 45.98
C TRP A 127 -25.97 -22.46 45.27
N LEU A 128 -25.08 -21.83 44.51
CA LEU A 128 -24.04 -22.53 43.74
C LEU A 128 -23.02 -23.24 44.65
N ASN A 129 -22.71 -22.71 45.83
CA ASN A 129 -21.81 -23.37 46.80
C ASN A 129 -22.40 -24.64 47.43
N LYS A 130 -23.71 -24.89 47.31
CA LYS A 130 -24.34 -26.15 47.76
C LYS A 130 -24.07 -27.31 46.80
N ILE A 131 -23.59 -27.02 45.59
CA ILE A 131 -23.25 -27.99 44.55
C ILE A 131 -21.76 -28.31 44.66
N THR A 132 -21.37 -29.56 44.38
CA THR A 132 -19.94 -29.89 44.21
C THR A 132 -19.48 -29.41 42.83
N PRO A 133 -18.73 -28.30 42.71
CA PRO A 133 -18.60 -27.58 41.43
C PRO A 133 -17.79 -28.35 40.38
N THR A 134 -16.88 -29.22 40.81
CA THR A 134 -15.80 -29.79 39.97
C THR A 134 -16.25 -30.65 38.79
N SER A 135 -17.51 -31.09 38.74
CA SER A 135 -18.03 -31.94 37.66
C SER A 135 -19.32 -31.43 37.01
N VAL A 136 -19.88 -30.32 37.50
CA VAL A 136 -21.18 -29.82 37.04
C VAL A 136 -20.96 -28.72 35.98
N PRO A 137 -21.48 -28.88 34.76
CA PRO A 137 -21.38 -27.86 33.71
C PRO A 137 -21.86 -26.48 34.18
N TYR A 138 -21.24 -25.40 33.69
CA TYR A 138 -21.59 -23.98 33.93
C TYR A 138 -21.38 -23.47 35.37
N VAL A 139 -21.42 -24.32 36.40
CA VAL A 139 -21.30 -23.90 37.80
C VAL A 139 -19.97 -23.19 38.05
N ASN A 140 -18.85 -23.73 37.55
CA ASN A 140 -17.55 -23.09 37.76
C ASN A 140 -17.44 -21.78 36.98
N TYR A 141 -18.09 -21.67 35.81
CA TYR A 141 -18.17 -20.39 35.10
C TYR A 141 -18.84 -19.30 35.96
N TYR A 142 -20.03 -19.58 36.50
CA TYR A 142 -20.78 -18.60 37.32
C TYR A 142 -20.05 -18.26 38.62
N LEU A 143 -19.50 -19.26 39.32
CA LEU A 143 -18.66 -19.01 40.50
C LEU A 143 -17.45 -18.15 40.12
N GLY A 144 -16.77 -18.47 39.02
CA GLY A 144 -15.67 -17.67 38.49
C GLY A 144 -16.05 -16.20 38.31
N LYS A 145 -17.17 -15.92 37.63
CA LYS A 145 -17.69 -14.56 37.41
C LYS A 145 -18.03 -13.82 38.72
N ILE A 146 -18.67 -14.50 39.69
CA ILE A 146 -18.97 -13.90 41.00
C ILE A 146 -17.69 -13.54 41.75
N TYR A 147 -16.69 -14.43 41.71
CA TYR A 147 -15.41 -14.21 42.40
C TYR A 147 -14.52 -13.19 41.68
N GLU A 148 -14.78 -12.78 40.43
CA GLU A 148 -13.93 -11.80 39.73
C GLU A 148 -13.79 -10.48 40.49
N ALA A 149 -14.87 -10.02 41.15
CA ALA A 149 -14.87 -8.80 41.95
C ALA A 149 -14.34 -9.01 43.39
N LYS A 150 -14.31 -10.27 43.87
CA LYS A 150 -14.00 -10.62 45.26
C LYS A 150 -12.55 -11.12 45.43
N ASP A 151 -12.14 -12.11 44.64
CA ASP A 151 -10.81 -12.71 44.62
C ASP A 151 -10.46 -13.19 43.20
N THR A 152 -9.57 -12.45 42.53
CA THR A 152 -9.18 -12.72 41.14
C THR A 152 -8.43 -14.04 40.98
N LYS A 153 -7.72 -14.52 42.01
CA LYS A 153 -7.00 -15.79 41.97
C LYS A 153 -7.99 -16.94 42.05
N GLN A 154 -8.94 -16.86 42.97
CA GLN A 154 -9.98 -17.87 43.13
C GLN A 154 -10.89 -17.94 41.89
N ALA A 155 -11.23 -16.78 41.30
CA ALA A 155 -11.98 -16.73 40.04
C ALA A 155 -11.29 -17.51 38.90
N ASN A 156 -9.97 -17.32 38.75
CA ASN A 156 -9.19 -18.04 37.73
C ASN A 156 -9.20 -19.55 37.94
N GLU A 157 -9.09 -20.02 39.20
CA GLU A 157 -9.16 -21.45 39.50
C GLU A 157 -10.51 -22.06 39.09
N TYR A 158 -11.61 -21.35 39.29
CA TYR A 158 -12.92 -21.80 38.83
C TYR A 158 -13.01 -21.83 37.29
N PHE A 159 -12.54 -20.81 36.59
CA PHE A 159 -12.52 -20.84 35.12
C PHE A 159 -11.68 -22.01 34.56
N TRP A 160 -10.52 -22.29 35.14
CA TRP A 160 -9.71 -23.45 34.76
C TRP A 160 -10.43 -24.79 35.03
N LYS A 161 -11.20 -24.89 36.13
CA LYS A 161 -12.05 -26.07 36.39
C LYS A 161 -13.17 -26.21 35.36
N GLU A 162 -13.78 -25.10 34.92
CA GLU A 162 -14.83 -25.12 33.90
C GLU A 162 -14.33 -25.72 32.58
N LEU A 163 -13.07 -25.48 32.19
CA LEU A 163 -12.48 -26.06 30.99
C LEU A 163 -12.41 -27.60 31.02
N GLY A 164 -12.51 -28.22 32.19
CA GLY A 164 -12.56 -29.68 32.36
C GLY A 164 -13.97 -30.27 32.31
N THR A 165 -15.01 -29.43 32.19
CA THR A 165 -16.42 -29.87 32.16
C THR A 165 -16.92 -30.07 30.72
N THR A 166 -18.02 -30.80 30.56
CA THR A 166 -18.68 -31.03 29.25
C THR A 166 -19.61 -29.88 28.84
N SER A 167 -19.40 -28.66 29.36
CA SER A 167 -20.30 -27.54 29.12
C SER A 167 -20.09 -26.92 27.72
N ASN A 168 -21.16 -26.34 27.16
CA ASN A 168 -21.06 -25.54 25.92
C ASN A 168 -20.33 -24.19 26.17
N TYR A 169 -19.88 -23.92 27.40
CA TYR A 169 -19.18 -22.71 27.79
C TYR A 169 -17.66 -22.82 27.68
N PHE A 170 -17.12 -23.94 27.18
CA PHE A 170 -15.68 -24.09 26.92
C PHE A 170 -15.10 -22.89 26.15
N GLY A 171 -15.63 -22.59 24.97
CA GLY A 171 -15.13 -21.48 24.13
C GLY A 171 -15.29 -20.11 24.78
N LYS A 172 -16.43 -19.87 25.46
CA LYS A 172 -16.66 -18.63 26.22
C LYS A 172 -15.64 -18.45 27.34
N THR A 173 -15.31 -19.53 28.04
CA THR A 173 -14.34 -19.52 29.14
C THR A 173 -12.91 -19.35 28.63
N VAL A 174 -12.55 -20.01 27.52
CA VAL A 174 -11.25 -19.83 26.87
C VAL A 174 -11.06 -18.38 26.44
N ASN A 175 -12.02 -17.77 25.74
CA ASN A 175 -11.94 -16.37 25.32
C ASN A 175 -11.79 -15.42 26.52
N LEU A 176 -12.57 -15.64 27.58
CA LEU A 176 -12.46 -14.84 28.81
C LEU A 176 -11.05 -14.93 29.42
N LEU A 177 -10.48 -16.13 29.47
CA LEU A 177 -9.12 -16.33 29.98
C LEU A 177 -8.05 -15.74 29.07
N ILE A 178 -8.23 -15.82 27.75
CA ILE A 178 -7.37 -15.16 26.75
C ILE A 178 -7.36 -13.65 27.01
N ASP A 179 -8.52 -13.01 27.08
CA ASP A 179 -8.63 -11.57 27.29
C ASP A 179 -7.94 -11.15 28.60
N LYS A 180 -8.23 -11.89 29.69
CA LYS A 180 -7.68 -11.61 31.02
C LYS A 180 -6.16 -11.76 31.07
N TYR A 181 -5.62 -12.85 30.51
CA TYR A 181 -4.18 -13.07 30.53
C TYR A 181 -3.43 -12.18 29.53
N THR A 182 -4.08 -11.75 28.44
CA THR A 182 -3.52 -10.78 27.51
C THR A 182 -3.44 -9.39 28.16
N GLN A 183 -4.51 -8.92 28.79
CA GLN A 183 -4.53 -7.63 29.53
C GLN A 183 -3.49 -7.58 30.66
N SER A 184 -3.29 -8.70 31.36
CA SER A 184 -2.29 -8.82 32.43
C SER A 184 -0.88 -9.18 31.91
N LYS A 185 -0.70 -9.33 30.60
CA LYS A 185 0.55 -9.80 29.95
C LYS A 185 1.12 -11.09 30.56
N ASN A 186 0.25 -11.99 31.01
CA ASN A 186 0.64 -13.25 31.63
C ASN A 186 0.84 -14.35 30.56
N TYR A 187 1.93 -14.22 29.79
CA TYR A 187 2.27 -15.13 28.70
C TYR A 187 2.48 -16.58 29.15
N SER A 188 2.90 -16.82 30.40
CA SER A 188 3.01 -18.18 30.95
C SER A 188 1.64 -18.86 31.05
N ARG A 189 0.62 -18.17 31.57
CA ARG A 189 -0.74 -18.71 31.63
C ARG A 189 -1.39 -18.83 30.25
N LEU A 190 -1.09 -17.91 29.33
CA LEU A 190 -1.50 -18.03 27.94
C LEU A 190 -0.89 -19.27 27.27
N TYR A 191 0.38 -19.59 27.57
CA TYR A 191 1.02 -20.81 27.07
C TYR A 191 0.36 -22.08 27.60
N ASP A 192 0.08 -22.14 28.91
CA ASP A 192 -0.66 -23.26 29.51
C ASP A 192 -2.02 -23.44 28.82
N LEU A 193 -2.74 -22.33 28.59
CA LEU A 193 -4.06 -22.34 27.99
C LEU A 193 -4.02 -22.74 26.52
N LEU A 194 -3.05 -22.24 25.75
CA LEU A 194 -2.84 -22.58 24.35
C LEU A 194 -2.69 -24.10 24.15
N ASN A 195 -2.02 -24.77 25.09
CA ASN A 195 -1.78 -26.21 25.05
C ASN A 195 -2.89 -27.04 25.75
N TYR A 196 -3.98 -26.40 26.20
CA TYR A 196 -5.08 -27.08 26.88
C TYR A 196 -6.15 -27.57 25.88
N GLY A 197 -6.22 -28.89 25.66
CA GLY A 197 -7.29 -29.51 24.88
C GLY A 197 -7.44 -28.88 23.49
N SER A 198 -8.64 -28.36 23.19
CA SER A 198 -8.99 -27.67 21.93
C SER A 198 -8.95 -26.14 22.03
N ALA A 199 -8.36 -25.58 23.10
CA ALA A 199 -8.32 -24.13 23.32
C ALA A 199 -7.50 -23.39 22.25
N SER A 200 -6.52 -24.03 21.61
CA SER A 200 -5.71 -23.44 20.53
C SER A 200 -6.53 -22.89 19.35
N LEU A 201 -7.73 -23.42 19.10
CA LEU A 201 -8.65 -22.95 18.06
C LEU A 201 -9.19 -21.54 18.30
N TYR A 202 -9.09 -21.04 19.53
CA TYR A 202 -9.59 -19.71 19.94
C TYR A 202 -8.47 -18.65 19.96
N PHE A 203 -7.21 -19.05 19.77
CA PHE A 203 -6.09 -18.11 19.75
C PHE A 203 -5.90 -17.51 18.36
N SER A 204 -5.68 -16.20 18.32
CA SER A 204 -5.26 -15.53 17.09
C SER A 204 -3.80 -15.89 16.75
N TYR A 205 -3.46 -15.89 15.45
CA TYR A 205 -2.08 -16.12 15.00
C TYR A 205 -1.09 -15.17 15.68
N SER A 206 -1.46 -13.89 15.83
CA SER A 206 -0.61 -12.90 16.49
C SER A 206 -0.34 -13.24 17.95
N LEU A 207 -1.37 -13.56 18.72
CA LEU A 207 -1.19 -13.92 20.13
C LEU A 207 -0.38 -15.21 20.27
N THR A 208 -0.64 -16.22 19.43
CA THR A 208 0.11 -17.48 19.43
C THR A 208 1.60 -17.26 19.14
N ARG A 209 1.94 -16.41 18.15
CA ARG A 209 3.33 -16.02 17.89
C ARG A 209 3.95 -15.33 19.11
N GLN A 210 3.28 -14.34 19.70
CA GLN A 210 3.80 -13.64 20.88
C GLN A 210 4.06 -14.60 22.06
N ILE A 211 3.18 -15.57 22.30
CA ILE A 211 3.36 -16.60 23.34
C ILE A 211 4.63 -17.42 23.09
N TYR A 212 4.82 -17.95 21.87
CA TYR A 212 6.01 -18.73 21.54
C TYR A 212 7.29 -17.89 21.52
N LEU A 213 7.20 -16.61 21.16
CA LEU A 213 8.33 -15.69 21.22
C LEU A 213 8.75 -15.44 22.67
N TYR A 214 7.80 -15.19 23.56
CA TYR A 214 8.03 -14.95 24.98
C TYR A 214 8.62 -16.20 25.67
N ASP A 215 8.13 -17.39 25.34
CA ASP A 215 8.63 -18.66 25.86
C ASP A 215 9.93 -19.15 25.20
N LEU A 216 10.53 -18.35 24.30
CA LEU A 216 11.76 -18.69 23.58
C LEU A 216 11.68 -20.00 22.79
N GLN A 217 10.56 -20.22 22.09
CA GLN A 217 10.30 -21.37 21.21
C GLN A 217 10.44 -20.98 19.72
N PRO A 218 11.67 -20.78 19.20
CA PRO A 218 11.89 -20.18 17.88
C PRO A 218 11.33 -21.02 16.72
N VAL A 219 11.33 -22.35 16.84
CA VAL A 219 10.78 -23.24 15.80
C VAL A 219 9.27 -23.05 15.70
N GLN A 220 8.56 -23.00 16.83
CA GLN A 220 7.12 -22.80 16.84
C GLN A 220 6.77 -21.39 16.39
N TYR A 221 7.50 -20.38 16.87
CA TYR A 221 7.36 -19.00 16.39
C TYR A 221 7.44 -18.91 14.87
N PHE A 222 8.45 -19.57 14.27
CA PHE A 222 8.63 -19.58 12.83
C PHE A 222 7.48 -20.29 12.09
N ILE A 223 7.03 -21.46 12.57
CA ILE A 223 5.90 -22.19 11.98
C ILE A 223 4.64 -21.32 11.99
N TRP A 224 4.32 -20.68 13.12
CA TRP A 224 3.15 -19.81 13.25
C TRP A 224 3.28 -18.49 12.48
N SER A 225 4.50 -18.00 12.28
CA SER A 225 4.79 -16.87 11.38
C SER A 225 4.50 -17.24 9.92
N LEU A 226 4.86 -18.44 9.50
CA LEU A 226 4.47 -18.94 8.17
C LEU A 226 2.96 -19.15 8.07
N GLY A 227 2.31 -19.71 9.10
CA GLY A 227 0.86 -19.88 9.14
C GLY A 227 0.12 -18.54 9.00
N THR A 228 0.63 -17.48 9.64
CA THR A 228 0.09 -16.11 9.49
C THR A 228 0.03 -15.66 8.03
N ILE A 229 1.03 -16.05 7.22
CA ILE A 229 1.14 -15.67 5.81
C ILE A 229 0.29 -16.59 4.92
N PHE A 230 0.33 -17.90 5.16
CA PHE A 230 -0.16 -18.90 4.19
C PHE A 230 -1.53 -19.50 4.52
N ASP A 231 -1.92 -19.61 5.79
CA ASP A 231 -3.17 -20.27 6.19
C ASP A 231 -4.44 -19.54 5.68
N PRO A 232 -4.49 -18.20 5.61
CA PRO A 232 -5.71 -17.53 5.20
C PRO A 232 -5.83 -17.30 3.68
N ILE A 233 -4.96 -17.87 2.85
CA ILE A 233 -4.91 -17.56 1.41
C ILE A 233 -6.11 -18.17 0.65
N LYS A 234 -6.97 -17.31 0.10
CA LYS A 234 -7.95 -17.68 -0.93
C LYS A 234 -7.25 -17.88 -2.29
N PRO A 235 -7.59 -18.92 -3.09
CA PRO A 235 -6.96 -19.15 -4.40
C PRO A 235 -7.06 -17.96 -5.37
N LEU A 236 -8.20 -17.26 -5.38
CA LEU A 236 -8.40 -16.08 -6.21
C LEU A 236 -7.55 -14.88 -5.72
N GLY A 237 -7.44 -14.68 -4.40
CA GLY A 237 -6.55 -13.68 -3.81
C GLY A 237 -5.08 -13.94 -4.16
N LEU A 238 -4.64 -15.19 -4.12
CA LEU A 238 -3.29 -15.58 -4.57
C LEU A 238 -3.05 -15.21 -6.04
N LEU A 239 -4.00 -15.49 -6.93
CA LEU A 239 -3.90 -15.13 -8.34
C LEU A 239 -3.80 -13.62 -8.56
N ALA A 240 -4.59 -12.82 -7.82
CA ALA A 240 -4.50 -11.36 -7.87
C ALA A 240 -3.14 -10.86 -7.38
N ALA A 241 -2.65 -11.34 -6.24
CA ALA A 241 -1.35 -10.95 -5.71
C ALA A 241 -0.21 -11.33 -6.68
N LEU A 242 -0.27 -12.52 -7.29
CA LEU A 242 0.70 -12.97 -8.29
C LEU A 242 0.65 -12.11 -9.56
N ALA A 243 -0.54 -11.76 -10.04
CA ALA A 243 -0.70 -10.90 -11.21
C ALA A 243 -0.10 -9.50 -10.96
N ILE A 244 -0.39 -8.89 -9.81
CA ILE A 244 0.15 -7.59 -9.42
C ILE A 244 1.68 -7.65 -9.34
N ALA A 245 2.23 -8.65 -8.64
CA ALA A 245 3.67 -8.84 -8.52
C ALA A 245 4.33 -9.07 -9.88
N ALA A 246 3.76 -9.90 -10.74
CA ALA A 246 4.29 -10.15 -12.08
C ALA A 246 4.29 -8.89 -12.94
N ILE A 247 3.20 -8.13 -12.96
CA ILE A 247 3.08 -6.91 -13.78
C ILE A 247 4.17 -5.90 -13.42
N TRP A 248 4.33 -5.62 -12.12
CA TRP A 248 5.32 -4.66 -11.64
C TRP A 248 6.75 -5.21 -11.79
N LEU A 249 6.98 -6.50 -11.57
CA LEU A 249 8.30 -7.11 -11.79
C LEU A 249 8.72 -7.01 -13.27
N ILE A 250 7.81 -7.30 -14.20
CA ILE A 250 8.10 -7.17 -15.63
C ILE A 250 8.32 -5.69 -15.99
N TYR A 251 7.60 -4.74 -15.38
CA TYR A 251 7.91 -3.32 -15.55
C TYR A 251 9.34 -2.98 -15.08
N LEU A 252 9.75 -3.44 -13.90
CA LEU A 252 11.11 -3.23 -13.39
C LEU A 252 12.18 -3.85 -14.31
N ILE A 253 11.95 -5.07 -14.82
CA ILE A 253 12.85 -5.71 -15.80
C ILE A 253 12.92 -4.89 -17.09
N ARG A 254 11.82 -4.28 -17.55
CA ARG A 254 11.82 -3.40 -18.72
C ARG A 254 12.55 -2.08 -18.50
N LEU A 255 12.74 -1.65 -17.25
CA LEU A 255 13.58 -0.50 -16.89
C LEU A 255 15.07 -0.82 -16.88
N ASP A 256 15.46 -2.10 -16.78
CA ASP A 256 16.84 -2.55 -16.99
C ASP A 256 17.17 -2.57 -18.49
N ILE A 257 17.32 -1.37 -19.06
CA ILE A 257 17.46 -1.22 -20.50
C ILE A 257 18.88 -1.59 -20.98
N PHE A 258 19.88 -1.53 -20.08
CA PHE A 258 21.29 -1.66 -20.42
C PHE A 258 21.89 -3.04 -20.09
N ASN A 259 21.30 -3.86 -19.22
CA ASN A 259 21.82 -5.21 -18.90
C ASN A 259 20.75 -6.28 -18.60
N PRO A 260 19.86 -6.61 -19.56
CA PRO A 260 18.66 -7.43 -19.31
C PRO A 260 18.92 -8.91 -18.91
N ASP A 261 20.16 -9.40 -18.99
CA ASP A 261 20.49 -10.83 -18.79
C ASP A 261 20.56 -11.26 -17.31
N ARG A 262 19.95 -10.49 -16.40
CA ARG A 262 20.11 -10.62 -14.94
C ARG A 262 18.80 -10.89 -14.20
N ILE A 263 17.83 -11.51 -14.88
CA ILE A 263 16.51 -11.85 -14.32
C ILE A 263 16.61 -12.62 -13.00
N ILE A 264 17.62 -13.47 -12.82
CA ILE A 264 17.82 -14.22 -11.57
C ILE A 264 17.91 -13.30 -10.34
N TYR A 265 18.52 -12.12 -10.44
CA TYR A 265 18.62 -11.19 -9.33
C TYR A 265 17.28 -10.51 -9.02
N PHE A 266 16.45 -10.25 -10.02
CA PHE A 266 15.08 -9.78 -9.80
C PHE A 266 14.25 -10.81 -9.03
N ILE A 267 14.36 -12.08 -9.41
CA ILE A 267 13.67 -13.18 -8.72
C ILE A 267 14.19 -13.36 -7.29
N LEU A 268 15.53 -13.35 -7.09
CA LEU A 268 16.12 -13.44 -5.76
C LEU A 268 15.69 -12.27 -4.86
N MET A 269 15.65 -11.06 -5.40
CA MET A 269 15.20 -9.88 -4.66
C MET A 269 13.73 -9.97 -4.30
N LEU A 270 12.87 -10.39 -5.23
CA LEU A 270 11.45 -10.62 -4.96
C LEU A 270 11.26 -11.63 -3.82
N PHE A 271 11.86 -12.81 -3.91
CA PHE A 271 11.71 -13.84 -2.86
C PHE A 271 12.32 -13.41 -1.52
N SER A 272 13.47 -12.73 -1.54
CA SER A 272 14.09 -12.21 -0.31
C SER A 272 13.24 -11.12 0.33
N GLY A 273 12.56 -10.31 -0.47
CA GLY A 273 11.56 -9.34 -0.01
C GLY A 273 10.32 -9.99 0.58
N MET A 274 9.85 -11.10 0.03
CA MET A 274 8.77 -11.89 0.63
C MET A 274 9.18 -12.41 2.02
N LEU A 275 10.41 -12.93 2.13
CA LEU A 275 10.95 -13.45 3.40
C LEU A 275 11.18 -12.35 4.44
N SER A 276 11.42 -11.09 4.03
CA SER A 276 11.68 -10.01 4.96
C SER A 276 10.46 -9.61 5.80
N VAL A 277 9.25 -10.01 5.39
CA VAL A 277 8.02 -9.87 6.21
C VAL A 277 8.15 -10.62 7.55
N LEU A 278 8.86 -11.75 7.59
CA LEU A 278 9.11 -12.44 8.85
C LEU A 278 9.88 -11.57 9.84
N GLY A 279 10.74 -10.68 9.33
CA GLY A 279 11.46 -9.70 10.15
C GLY A 279 10.53 -8.64 10.73
N VAL A 280 9.54 -8.14 9.97
CA VAL A 280 8.60 -7.15 10.51
C VAL A 280 7.68 -7.79 11.55
N LEU A 281 7.21 -9.03 11.33
CA LEU A 281 6.39 -9.76 12.32
C LEU A 281 7.12 -9.89 13.66
N LEU A 282 8.43 -10.21 13.62
CA LEU A 282 9.27 -10.25 14.81
C LEU A 282 9.36 -8.90 15.51
N ILE A 283 9.58 -7.81 14.76
CA ILE A 283 9.68 -6.47 15.36
C ILE A 283 8.35 -6.05 16.00
N ILE A 284 7.22 -6.33 15.34
CA ILE A 284 5.87 -6.04 15.86
C ILE A 284 5.61 -6.84 17.15
N ASP A 285 5.84 -8.15 17.13
CA ASP A 285 5.58 -8.99 18.30
C ASP A 285 6.50 -8.59 19.49
N LEU A 286 7.76 -8.21 19.24
CA LEU A 286 8.65 -7.65 20.27
C LEU A 286 8.14 -6.31 20.82
N LYS A 287 7.63 -5.41 19.95
CA LYS A 287 7.04 -4.12 20.36
C LYS A 287 5.84 -4.35 21.27
N ASP A 288 4.94 -5.25 20.93
CA ASP A 288 3.71 -5.53 21.68
C ASP A 288 4.03 -6.12 23.07
N ILE A 289 4.99 -7.05 23.13
CA ILE A 289 5.44 -7.66 24.38
C ILE A 289 6.10 -6.63 25.29
N PHE A 290 7.05 -5.84 24.79
CA PHE A 290 7.98 -5.07 25.64
C PHE A 290 7.71 -3.56 25.73
N LEU A 291 7.16 -2.93 24.69
CA LEU A 291 7.07 -1.47 24.60
C LEU A 291 5.65 -0.92 24.80
N ASN A 292 4.61 -1.73 24.55
CA ASN A 292 3.20 -1.33 24.65
C ASN A 292 2.90 0.03 24.01
N TRP A 293 3.52 0.26 22.85
CA TRP A 293 3.35 1.49 22.10
C TRP A 293 2.38 1.23 20.98
N ASP A 294 1.24 1.91 21.06
CA ASP A 294 0.15 1.87 20.09
C ASP A 294 -0.34 3.28 19.80
N MET A 295 -1.19 3.41 18.78
CA MET A 295 -1.88 4.66 18.46
C MET A 295 -2.84 5.03 19.59
N ASP A 296 -2.87 6.32 19.93
CA ASP A 296 -3.70 6.87 21.01
C ASP A 296 -4.78 7.84 20.50
N GLY A 297 -4.84 8.04 19.18
CA GLY A 297 -5.76 8.96 18.52
C GLY A 297 -5.27 10.42 18.54
N ASN A 298 -4.12 10.72 19.13
CA ASN A 298 -3.50 12.03 19.04
C ASN A 298 -2.86 12.21 17.66
N PHE A 299 -3.22 13.27 16.93
CA PHE A 299 -2.69 13.51 15.58
C PHE A 299 -1.16 13.43 15.46
N PHE A 300 -0.42 14.05 16.40
CA PHE A 300 1.05 14.02 16.36
C PHE A 300 1.62 12.72 16.94
N GLY A 301 0.95 12.13 17.93
CA GLY A 301 1.29 10.81 18.48
C GLY A 301 1.18 9.72 17.43
N ASP A 302 0.05 9.68 16.72
CA ASP A 302 -0.24 8.77 15.61
C ASP A 302 0.71 8.97 14.42
N LEU A 303 1.09 10.22 14.10
CA LEU A 303 2.11 10.48 13.09
C LEU A 303 3.48 9.92 13.51
N PHE A 304 3.87 10.13 14.77
CA PHE A 304 5.13 9.61 15.30
C PHE A 304 5.11 8.08 15.32
N TYR A 305 3.98 7.47 15.70
CA TYR A 305 3.77 6.03 15.63
C TYR A 305 3.88 5.50 14.19
N ALA A 306 3.18 6.09 13.24
CA ALA A 306 3.21 5.67 11.84
C ALA A 306 4.63 5.75 11.24
N VAL A 307 5.43 6.76 11.59
CA VAL A 307 6.82 6.86 11.10
C VAL A 307 7.74 5.86 11.79
N PHE A 308 7.74 5.80 13.12
CA PHE A 308 8.80 5.12 13.88
C PHE A 308 8.43 3.71 14.35
N ALA A 309 7.15 3.40 14.54
CA ALA A 309 6.68 2.06 14.89
C ALA A 309 6.27 1.22 13.67
N ILE A 310 5.93 1.86 12.54
CA ILE A 310 5.56 1.17 11.28
C ILE A 310 6.62 1.45 10.20
N GLY A 311 6.74 2.71 9.77
CA GLY A 311 7.57 3.12 8.63
C GLY A 311 9.04 2.70 8.73
N VAL A 312 9.69 2.94 9.87
CA VAL A 312 11.10 2.58 10.11
C VAL A 312 11.32 1.07 10.15
N PRO A 313 10.62 0.27 10.99
CA PRO A 313 10.76 -1.18 11.01
C PRO A 313 10.56 -1.83 9.64
N GLU A 314 9.52 -1.41 8.93
CA GLU A 314 9.18 -1.95 7.63
C GLU A 314 10.22 -1.63 6.57
N GLU A 315 10.63 -0.36 6.43
CA GLU A 315 11.66 -0.01 5.45
C GLU A 315 13.00 -0.66 5.80
N LEU A 316 13.30 -0.86 7.09
CA LEU A 316 14.52 -1.54 7.53
C LEU A 316 14.58 -2.98 7.00
N VAL A 317 13.52 -3.75 7.17
CA VAL A 317 13.49 -5.15 6.69
C VAL A 317 13.35 -5.23 5.18
N LYS A 318 12.61 -4.30 4.54
CA LYS A 318 12.44 -4.22 3.08
C LYS A 318 13.75 -3.94 2.35
N ILE A 319 14.58 -3.02 2.86
CA ILE A 319 15.82 -2.62 2.21
C ILE A 319 16.97 -3.61 2.46
N LEU A 320 16.89 -4.42 3.52
CA LEU A 320 17.97 -5.33 3.92
C LEU A 320 18.42 -6.29 2.81
N PRO A 321 17.54 -7.00 2.07
CA PRO A 321 17.97 -7.83 0.95
C PRO A 321 18.77 -7.07 -0.11
N PHE A 322 18.41 -5.82 -0.38
CA PHE A 322 19.11 -4.98 -1.35
C PHE A 322 20.50 -4.58 -0.83
N ILE A 323 20.61 -4.24 0.45
CA ILE A 323 21.91 -3.95 1.08
C ILE A 323 22.82 -5.19 1.06
N LEU A 324 22.28 -6.38 1.36
CA LEU A 324 23.04 -7.62 1.23
C LEU A 324 23.51 -7.86 -0.21
N LEU A 325 22.64 -7.64 -1.20
CA LEU A 325 23.01 -7.71 -2.62
C LEU A 325 24.15 -6.74 -2.96
N ALA A 326 24.05 -5.50 -2.49
CA ALA A 326 25.04 -4.44 -2.72
C ALA A 326 26.41 -4.74 -2.08
N LEU A 327 26.42 -5.37 -0.90
CA LEU A 327 27.63 -5.69 -0.16
C LEU A 327 28.32 -6.97 -0.66
N PHE A 328 27.55 -8.00 -0.97
CA PHE A 328 28.09 -9.34 -1.26
C PHE A 328 28.23 -9.65 -2.75
N THR A 329 27.72 -8.80 -3.64
CA THR A 329 27.80 -9.01 -5.09
C THR A 329 28.33 -7.79 -5.83
N LYS A 330 28.79 -7.99 -7.06
CA LYS A 330 29.18 -6.90 -7.99
C LYS A 330 28.11 -6.68 -9.06
N VAL A 331 26.85 -6.97 -8.74
CA VAL A 331 25.76 -6.89 -9.71
C VAL A 331 25.44 -5.43 -10.06
N LEU A 332 25.54 -4.52 -9.09
CA LEU A 332 25.27 -3.09 -9.23
C LEU A 332 26.39 -2.39 -10.02
N LYS A 333 26.14 -2.09 -11.29
CA LYS A 333 27.07 -1.46 -12.22
C LYS A 333 26.70 -0.02 -12.53
N GLU A 334 25.42 0.29 -12.56
CA GLU A 334 24.90 1.61 -12.95
C GLU A 334 23.86 2.14 -11.96
N PRO A 335 23.54 3.45 -11.97
CA PRO A 335 22.60 4.06 -11.03
C PRO A 335 21.22 3.38 -10.98
N ILE A 336 20.71 2.91 -12.12
CA ILE A 336 19.34 2.36 -12.21
C ILE A 336 19.23 1.02 -11.49
N ASP A 337 20.30 0.22 -11.43
CA ASP A 337 20.37 -1.06 -10.72
C ASP A 337 19.94 -0.93 -9.24
N TYR A 338 20.35 0.17 -8.59
CA TYR A 338 20.04 0.44 -7.19
C TYR A 338 18.53 0.59 -6.98
N ILE A 339 17.87 1.28 -7.90
CA ILE A 339 16.44 1.59 -7.82
C ILE A 339 15.61 0.35 -8.13
N ILE A 340 15.94 -0.38 -9.19
CA ILE A 340 15.15 -1.52 -9.65
C ILE A 340 15.30 -2.73 -8.73
N TYR A 341 16.47 -2.99 -8.16
CA TYR A 341 16.64 -4.10 -7.20
C TYR A 341 16.04 -3.77 -5.83
N ALA A 342 16.17 -2.53 -5.33
CA ALA A 342 15.46 -2.12 -4.12
C ALA A 342 13.94 -2.19 -4.31
N SER A 343 13.42 -1.76 -5.46
CA SER A 343 12.01 -1.91 -5.83
C SER A 343 11.58 -3.37 -5.91
N ALA A 344 12.40 -4.26 -6.46
CA ALA A 344 12.09 -5.69 -6.52
C ALA A 344 12.00 -6.33 -5.11
N SER A 345 12.85 -5.89 -4.17
CA SER A 345 12.72 -6.26 -2.74
C SER A 345 11.38 -5.83 -2.17
N ALA A 346 11.06 -4.55 -2.34
CA ALA A 346 9.82 -3.96 -1.81
C ALA A 346 8.57 -4.58 -2.45
N LEU A 347 8.64 -4.95 -3.73
CA LEU A 347 7.59 -5.67 -4.43
C LEU A 347 7.33 -7.07 -3.84
N GLY A 348 8.38 -7.75 -3.39
CA GLY A 348 8.28 -9.03 -2.68
C GLY A 348 7.57 -8.88 -1.34
N PHE A 349 7.92 -7.85 -0.58
CA PHE A 349 7.26 -7.51 0.68
C PHE A 349 5.77 -7.19 0.45
N ALA A 350 5.48 -6.30 -0.51
CA ALA A 350 4.12 -5.90 -0.84
C ALA A 350 3.27 -7.05 -1.40
N PHE A 351 3.89 -8.07 -2.02
CA PHE A 351 3.19 -9.29 -2.43
C PHE A 351 2.65 -10.06 -1.22
N VAL A 352 3.46 -10.26 -0.19
CA VAL A 352 3.03 -10.97 1.02
C VAL A 352 1.94 -10.18 1.74
N GLU A 353 2.06 -8.86 1.83
CA GLU A 353 0.96 -8.06 2.35
C GLU A 353 -0.30 -8.18 1.50
N ASN A 354 -0.21 -8.13 0.17
CA ASN A 354 -1.38 -8.31 -0.70
C ASN A 354 -2.07 -9.66 -0.41
N LEU A 355 -1.30 -10.73 -0.14
CA LEU A 355 -1.88 -12.02 0.26
C LEU A 355 -2.66 -11.91 1.58
N LEU A 356 -2.16 -11.13 2.54
CA LEU A 356 -2.85 -10.86 3.80
C LEU A 356 -4.12 -10.03 3.61
N TYR A 357 -4.13 -9.07 2.68
CA TYR A 357 -5.28 -8.20 2.42
C TYR A 357 -6.37 -8.86 1.56
N PHE A 358 -6.04 -9.77 0.65
CA PHE A 358 -7.03 -10.38 -0.27
C PHE A 358 -7.82 -11.54 0.35
N GLN A 359 -7.88 -11.59 1.69
CA GLN A 359 -8.67 -12.56 2.42
C GLN A 359 -10.16 -12.22 2.37
N ASP A 360 -10.55 -10.94 2.34
CA ASP A 360 -11.94 -10.48 2.19
C ASP A 360 -12.06 -9.46 1.06
N VAL A 361 -12.66 -9.87 -0.07
CA VAL A 361 -12.59 -9.16 -1.37
C VAL A 361 -13.68 -8.08 -1.51
N ALA A 362 -14.54 -7.89 -0.51
CA ALA A 362 -15.79 -7.13 -0.62
C ALA A 362 -15.65 -5.68 -1.13
N ASP A 363 -14.55 -4.99 -0.82
CA ASP A 363 -14.52 -3.51 -0.88
C ASP A 363 -13.56 -2.90 -1.93
N GLY A 364 -13.35 -3.54 -3.09
CA GLY A 364 -12.61 -2.88 -4.20
C GLY A 364 -11.11 -2.62 -3.92
N ILE A 365 -10.50 -3.39 -3.03
CA ILE A 365 -9.14 -3.18 -2.53
C ILE A 365 -8.05 -3.52 -3.56
N ILE A 366 -8.35 -4.37 -4.57
CA ILE A 366 -7.32 -4.99 -5.43
C ILE A 366 -6.60 -3.94 -6.30
N HIS A 367 -7.34 -3.14 -7.07
CA HIS A 367 -6.72 -2.09 -7.89
C HIS A 367 -6.06 -1.00 -7.02
N GLY A 368 -6.65 -0.65 -5.87
CA GLY A 368 -6.06 0.27 -4.90
C GLY A 368 -4.69 -0.22 -4.40
N ARG A 369 -4.59 -1.49 -3.99
CA ARG A 369 -3.32 -2.12 -3.60
C ARG A 369 -2.34 -2.16 -4.77
N ALA A 370 -2.80 -2.53 -5.97
CA ALA A 370 -1.96 -2.64 -7.16
C ALA A 370 -1.35 -1.31 -7.61
N TYR A 371 -2.11 -0.22 -7.50
CA TYR A 371 -1.75 1.09 -8.06
C TYR A 371 -1.16 2.04 -7.02
N LEU A 372 -1.59 1.93 -5.77
CA LEU A 372 -1.14 2.82 -4.69
C LEU A 372 -0.15 2.11 -3.77
N SER A 373 -0.55 1.04 -3.10
CA SER A 373 0.28 0.42 -2.05
C SER A 373 1.57 -0.14 -2.65
N VAL A 374 1.48 -1.03 -3.66
CA VAL A 374 2.67 -1.66 -4.26
C VAL A 374 3.63 -0.62 -4.86
N VAL A 375 3.11 0.42 -5.50
CA VAL A 375 3.93 1.53 -5.99
C VAL A 375 4.53 2.32 -4.83
N GLY A 376 3.77 2.57 -3.76
CA GLY A 376 4.22 3.18 -2.51
C GLY A 376 5.44 2.49 -1.92
N HIS A 377 5.37 1.16 -1.75
CA HIS A 377 6.49 0.35 -1.28
C HIS A 377 7.73 0.49 -2.17
N MET A 378 7.57 0.35 -3.49
CA MET A 378 8.70 0.50 -4.43
C MET A 378 9.32 1.89 -4.38
N MET A 379 8.50 2.95 -4.26
CA MET A 379 8.97 4.33 -4.15
C MET A 379 9.75 4.57 -2.86
N ALA A 380 9.23 4.13 -1.71
CA ALA A 380 9.89 4.31 -0.42
C ALA A 380 11.27 3.64 -0.40
N SER A 381 11.35 2.36 -0.75
CA SER A 381 12.64 1.65 -0.78
C SER A 381 13.58 2.20 -1.88
N SER A 382 13.05 2.72 -2.99
CA SER A 382 13.84 3.44 -3.99
C SER A 382 14.47 4.71 -3.43
N ILE A 383 13.76 5.48 -2.60
CA ILE A 383 14.30 6.69 -1.94
C ILE A 383 15.50 6.32 -1.08
N ALA A 384 15.40 5.25 -0.27
CA ALA A 384 16.50 4.77 0.55
C ALA A 384 17.73 4.39 -0.30
N ALA A 385 17.52 3.62 -1.37
CA ALA A 385 18.59 3.22 -2.29
C ALA A 385 19.19 4.39 -3.08
N TYR A 386 18.41 5.42 -3.39
CA TYR A 386 18.88 6.59 -4.15
C TYR A 386 19.94 7.40 -3.40
N GLY A 387 19.97 7.35 -2.06
CA GLY A 387 21.07 7.95 -1.29
C GLY A 387 22.44 7.39 -1.68
N LEU A 388 22.51 6.07 -1.91
CA LEU A 388 23.73 5.42 -2.41
C LEU A 388 24.04 5.82 -3.85
N VAL A 389 23.02 5.95 -4.70
CA VAL A 389 23.18 6.45 -6.08
C VAL A 389 23.83 7.84 -6.08
N ILE A 390 23.28 8.77 -5.32
CA ILE A 390 23.82 10.13 -5.20
C ILE A 390 25.25 10.08 -4.66
N SER A 391 25.51 9.31 -3.61
CA SER A 391 26.86 9.22 -3.02
C SER A 391 27.92 8.67 -3.97
N ARG A 392 27.55 7.77 -4.89
CA ARG A 392 28.51 7.07 -5.77
C ARG A 392 28.65 7.70 -7.15
N PHE A 393 27.58 8.28 -7.68
CA PHE A 393 27.52 8.73 -9.09
C PHE A 393 27.42 10.24 -9.24
N LYS A 394 27.02 10.98 -8.19
CA LYS A 394 26.96 12.46 -8.21
C LYS A 394 28.19 13.04 -7.50
N ASN A 395 29.33 13.02 -8.21
CA ASN A 395 30.62 13.62 -7.80
C ASN A 395 31.19 13.17 -6.43
N ASN A 396 30.79 12.00 -5.91
CA ASN A 396 31.18 11.55 -4.56
C ASN A 396 30.92 12.61 -3.47
N ALA A 397 29.85 13.41 -3.62
CA ALA A 397 29.61 14.58 -2.79
C ALA A 397 29.41 14.25 -1.29
N TYR A 398 29.01 13.02 -0.97
CA TYR A 398 28.66 12.60 0.39
C TYR A 398 29.20 11.21 0.71
N HIS A 399 29.52 10.98 1.99
CA HIS A 399 29.90 9.65 2.48
C HIS A 399 28.72 8.66 2.31
N PRO A 400 28.92 7.47 1.71
CA PRO A 400 27.81 6.56 1.37
C PRO A 400 26.91 6.19 2.56
N ALA A 401 27.49 5.94 3.73
CA ALA A 401 26.71 5.60 4.92
C ALA A 401 25.81 6.75 5.41
N LEU A 402 26.30 8.00 5.34
CA LEU A 402 25.50 9.17 5.74
C LEU A 402 24.40 9.45 4.72
N ALA A 403 24.71 9.37 3.43
CA ALA A 403 23.74 9.53 2.37
C ALA A 403 22.62 8.48 2.47
N PHE A 404 22.99 7.21 2.71
CA PHE A 404 22.03 6.14 2.94
C PHE A 404 21.19 6.39 4.21
N ALA A 405 21.80 6.76 5.34
CA ALA A 405 21.05 6.99 6.59
C ALA A 405 20.01 8.12 6.46
N ILE A 406 20.37 9.23 5.80
CA ILE A 406 19.44 10.34 5.54
C ILE A 406 18.32 9.89 4.60
N SER A 407 18.67 9.26 3.48
CA SER A 407 17.68 8.76 2.52
C SER A 407 16.77 7.69 3.09
N PHE A 408 17.30 6.81 3.95
CA PHE A 408 16.53 5.82 4.69
C PHE A 408 15.52 6.47 5.62
N LEU A 409 15.93 7.47 6.41
CA LEU A 409 15.00 8.21 7.27
C LEU A 409 13.90 8.90 6.45
N ILE A 410 14.24 9.51 5.30
CA ILE A 410 13.24 10.10 4.40
C ILE A 410 12.30 9.03 3.87
N ALA A 411 12.81 7.87 3.46
CA ALA A 411 11.98 6.74 3.01
C ALA A 411 11.00 6.29 4.10
N SER A 412 11.47 6.13 5.34
CA SER A 412 10.63 5.77 6.48
C SER A 412 9.57 6.83 6.81
N VAL A 413 9.91 8.11 6.70
CA VAL A 413 8.94 9.22 6.87
C VAL A 413 7.91 9.21 5.74
N VAL A 414 8.33 9.01 4.49
CA VAL A 414 7.42 8.90 3.34
C VAL A 414 6.47 7.72 3.51
N HIS A 415 6.97 6.57 3.95
CA HIS A 415 6.16 5.39 4.21
C HIS A 415 5.19 5.62 5.39
N GLY A 416 5.68 6.13 6.52
CA GLY A 416 4.81 6.45 7.66
C GLY A 416 3.78 7.54 7.36
N LEU A 417 4.09 8.53 6.51
CA LEU A 417 3.12 9.51 6.03
C LEU A 417 2.06 8.88 5.13
N TYR A 418 2.43 7.88 4.31
CA TYR A 418 1.48 7.13 3.50
C TYR A 418 0.42 6.49 4.41
N ASP A 419 0.86 5.74 5.42
CA ASP A 419 -0.03 5.05 6.36
C ASP A 419 -0.84 6.03 7.22
N PHE A 420 -0.18 7.04 7.79
CA PHE A 420 -0.82 8.06 8.62
C PHE A 420 -1.95 8.79 7.89
N LEU A 421 -1.72 9.21 6.64
CA LEU A 421 -2.74 9.92 5.87
C LEU A 421 -3.95 9.03 5.56
N LEU A 422 -3.75 7.72 5.40
CA LEU A 422 -4.83 6.76 5.28
C LEU A 422 -5.56 6.53 6.61
N PHE A 423 -4.83 6.36 7.72
CA PHE A 423 -5.42 6.19 9.06
C PHE A 423 -6.29 7.39 9.48
N GLN A 424 -5.85 8.61 9.15
CA GLN A 424 -6.59 9.84 9.45
C GLN A 424 -7.67 10.17 8.40
N ASN A 425 -7.86 9.33 7.38
CA ASN A 425 -8.80 9.55 6.28
C ASN A 425 -8.61 10.91 5.56
N LEU A 426 -7.34 11.35 5.42
CA LEU A 426 -6.97 12.62 4.79
C LEU A 426 -6.77 12.47 3.27
N VAL A 427 -7.84 12.03 2.62
CA VAL A 427 -7.93 11.69 1.19
C VAL A 427 -7.18 12.65 0.26
N LEU A 428 -7.57 13.92 0.28
CA LEU A 428 -7.08 14.90 -0.69
C LEU A 428 -5.57 15.12 -0.54
N ILE A 429 -5.11 15.13 0.72
CA ILE A 429 -3.70 15.30 1.06
C ILE A 429 -2.93 14.05 0.65
N PHE A 430 -3.46 12.85 0.91
CA PHE A 430 -2.89 11.58 0.48
C PHE A 430 -2.66 11.55 -1.03
N ILE A 431 -3.63 11.94 -1.84
CA ILE A 431 -3.47 11.94 -3.30
C ILE A 431 -2.43 12.94 -3.77
N LEU A 432 -2.44 14.18 -3.25
CA LEU A 432 -1.44 15.18 -3.61
C LEU A 432 -0.03 14.72 -3.23
N PHE A 433 0.10 14.13 -2.05
CA PHE A 433 1.33 13.50 -1.56
C PHE A 433 1.76 12.33 -2.45
N PHE A 434 0.85 11.42 -2.80
CA PHE A 434 1.17 10.25 -3.59
C PHE A 434 1.67 10.63 -4.99
N ILE A 435 0.97 11.54 -5.67
CA ILE A 435 1.43 12.08 -6.97
C ILE A 435 2.81 12.70 -6.84
N PHE A 436 3.06 13.46 -5.77
CA PHE A 436 4.36 14.08 -5.54
C PHE A 436 5.46 13.03 -5.54
N ILE A 437 5.29 12.00 -4.71
CA ILE A 437 6.30 10.98 -4.51
C ILE A 437 6.48 10.17 -5.80
N VAL A 438 5.43 9.91 -6.59
CA VAL A 438 5.56 9.30 -7.93
C VAL A 438 6.40 10.17 -8.86
N GLN A 439 6.20 11.49 -8.87
CA GLN A 439 7.03 12.39 -9.68
C GLN A 439 8.50 12.40 -9.24
N VAL A 440 8.75 12.41 -7.92
CA VAL A 440 10.10 12.28 -7.37
C VAL A 440 10.73 10.96 -7.81
N TRP A 441 9.99 9.85 -7.74
CA TRP A 441 10.46 8.53 -8.18
C TRP A 441 10.80 8.50 -9.68
N ILE A 442 9.97 9.11 -10.53
CA ILE A 442 10.25 9.24 -11.96
C ILE A 442 11.51 10.10 -12.20
N ILE A 443 11.71 11.17 -11.45
CA ILE A 443 12.95 11.98 -11.53
C ILE A 443 14.16 11.16 -11.11
N MET A 444 14.07 10.35 -10.05
CA MET A 444 15.15 9.44 -9.63
C MET A 444 15.49 8.44 -10.73
N ILE A 445 14.48 7.78 -11.32
CA ILE A 445 14.67 6.84 -12.45
C ILE A 445 15.31 7.57 -13.64
N ASN A 446 14.79 8.73 -14.03
CA ASN A 446 15.31 9.49 -15.17
C ASN A 446 16.75 9.95 -14.96
N ASN A 447 17.09 10.42 -13.76
CA ASN A 447 18.46 10.78 -13.39
C ASN A 447 19.38 9.55 -13.43
N SER A 448 18.91 8.41 -12.94
CA SER A 448 19.66 7.16 -12.98
C SER A 448 19.93 6.68 -14.41
N LEU A 449 18.94 6.81 -15.31
CA LEU A 449 19.12 6.50 -16.73
C LEU A 449 20.11 7.46 -17.39
N ASN A 450 19.98 8.77 -17.15
CA ASN A 450 20.86 9.81 -17.72
C ASN A 450 22.33 9.66 -17.33
N ASN A 451 22.60 9.11 -16.14
CA ASN A 451 23.93 8.97 -15.57
C ASN A 451 24.44 7.53 -15.58
N SER A 452 23.83 6.68 -16.41
CA SER A 452 24.34 5.34 -16.70
C SER A 452 25.67 5.41 -17.47
N SER A 453 26.61 4.53 -17.13
CA SER A 453 27.83 4.32 -17.91
C SER A 453 27.57 3.72 -19.30
N PHE A 454 26.40 3.12 -19.50
CA PHE A 454 25.96 2.46 -20.74
C PHE A 454 24.99 3.31 -21.56
N PHE A 455 24.82 4.59 -21.22
CA PHE A 455 23.86 5.50 -21.86
C PHE A 455 23.95 5.50 -23.40
N ASP A 456 22.79 5.31 -24.05
CA ASP A 456 22.61 5.43 -25.51
C ASP A 456 21.19 5.97 -25.79
N TYR A 457 21.08 6.98 -26.66
CA TYR A 457 19.80 7.56 -27.07
C TYR A 457 18.88 6.58 -27.80
N LYS A 458 19.41 5.56 -28.47
CA LYS A 458 18.61 4.52 -29.14
C LYS A 458 17.74 3.74 -28.15
N MET A 459 18.10 3.75 -26.87
CA MET A 459 17.39 3.06 -25.80
C MET A 459 16.09 3.76 -25.37
N ALA A 460 15.89 5.04 -25.73
CA ALA A 460 14.66 5.79 -25.46
C ALA A 460 13.40 5.05 -25.94
N HIS A 461 13.46 4.45 -27.13
CA HIS A 461 12.30 3.78 -27.73
C HIS A 461 11.89 2.53 -26.94
N LYS A 462 12.84 1.81 -26.34
CA LYS A 462 12.54 0.64 -25.49
C LYS A 462 11.76 1.06 -24.25
N ALA A 463 12.16 2.17 -23.61
CA ALA A 463 11.49 2.69 -22.43
C ALA A 463 10.06 3.20 -22.75
N GLU A 464 9.88 3.86 -23.90
CA GLU A 464 8.56 4.29 -24.39
C GLU A 464 7.61 3.09 -24.66
N GLY A 465 8.15 1.91 -24.99
CA GLY A 465 7.39 0.67 -25.18
C GLY A 465 6.64 0.17 -23.94
N SER A 466 7.07 0.57 -22.73
CA SER A 466 6.41 0.21 -21.47
C SER A 466 5.05 0.90 -21.27
N ARG A 467 4.75 1.98 -22.02
CA ARG A 467 3.47 2.72 -21.95
C ARG A 467 2.26 1.83 -22.21
N LEU A 468 2.26 1.16 -23.36
CA LEU A 468 1.16 0.28 -23.76
C LEU A 468 1.07 -0.92 -22.81
N PHE A 469 2.22 -1.49 -22.43
CA PHE A 469 2.26 -2.59 -21.47
C PHE A 469 1.60 -2.21 -20.15
N LEU A 470 2.02 -1.12 -19.50
CA LEU A 470 1.43 -0.68 -18.23
C LEU A 470 -0.07 -0.40 -18.38
N THR A 471 -0.47 0.25 -19.47
CA THR A 471 -1.89 0.59 -19.69
C THR A 471 -2.75 -0.67 -19.77
N VAL A 472 -2.32 -1.66 -20.56
CA VAL A 472 -3.02 -2.95 -20.71
C VAL A 472 -2.94 -3.79 -19.44
N ALA A 473 -1.77 -3.89 -18.82
CA ALA A 473 -1.53 -4.69 -17.63
C ALA A 473 -2.30 -4.17 -16.41
N LEU A 474 -2.32 -2.86 -16.18
CA LEU A 474 -3.10 -2.28 -15.09
C LEU A 474 -4.60 -2.42 -15.37
N THR A 475 -5.06 -2.25 -16.62
CA THR A 475 -6.47 -2.55 -16.97
C THR A 475 -6.84 -4.01 -16.72
N PHE A 476 -5.91 -4.95 -16.95
CA PHE A 476 -6.12 -6.36 -16.66
C PHE A 476 -6.38 -6.64 -15.17
N ILE A 477 -5.81 -5.85 -14.24
CA ILE A 477 -6.14 -5.95 -12.81
C ILE A 477 -7.62 -5.68 -12.54
N LEU A 478 -8.24 -4.71 -13.23
CA LEU A 478 -9.70 -4.47 -13.09
C LEU A 478 -10.53 -5.66 -13.58
N GLY A 479 -10.04 -6.38 -14.58
CA GLY A 479 -10.65 -7.62 -15.04
C GLY A 479 -10.60 -8.72 -13.98
N ILE A 480 -9.45 -8.89 -13.30
CA ILE A 480 -9.31 -9.82 -12.18
C ILE A 480 -10.28 -9.44 -11.06
N GLU A 481 -10.30 -8.16 -10.67
CA GLU A 481 -11.19 -7.66 -9.63
C GLU A 481 -12.67 -7.94 -9.95
N TYR A 482 -13.12 -7.66 -11.18
CA TYR A 482 -14.49 -7.96 -11.60
C TYR A 482 -14.81 -9.46 -11.48
N ILE A 483 -13.90 -10.34 -11.90
CA ILE A 483 -14.09 -11.80 -11.79
C ILE A 483 -14.18 -12.22 -10.33
N MET A 484 -13.32 -11.68 -9.46
CA MET A 484 -13.29 -12.05 -8.05
C MET A 484 -14.54 -11.58 -7.31
N VAL A 485 -14.93 -10.31 -7.46
CA VAL A 485 -16.17 -9.78 -6.87
C VAL A 485 -17.39 -10.53 -7.42
N GLY A 486 -17.39 -10.85 -8.71
CA GLY A 486 -18.47 -11.62 -9.34
C GLY A 486 -18.58 -13.05 -8.83
N TRP A 487 -17.46 -13.66 -8.44
CA TRP A 487 -17.42 -14.99 -7.86
C TRP A 487 -17.95 -15.02 -6.42
N ASP A 488 -17.54 -14.05 -5.60
CA ASP A 488 -17.85 -14.02 -4.17
C ASP A 488 -19.24 -13.41 -3.88
N TYR A 489 -19.66 -12.39 -4.64
CA TYR A 489 -20.86 -11.58 -4.36
C TYR A 489 -21.88 -11.56 -5.52
N GLY A 490 -21.52 -12.13 -6.67
CA GLY A 490 -22.38 -12.23 -7.84
C GLY A 490 -22.24 -11.07 -8.84
N PRO A 491 -22.87 -11.18 -10.03
CA PRO A 491 -22.63 -10.25 -11.14
C PRO A 491 -23.09 -8.80 -10.90
N SER A 492 -24.11 -8.59 -10.05
CA SER A 492 -24.63 -7.26 -9.73
C SER A 492 -23.60 -6.44 -8.95
N GLU A 493 -23.04 -7.03 -7.88
CA GLU A 493 -22.02 -6.40 -7.05
C GLU A 493 -20.74 -6.16 -7.86
N ALA A 494 -20.34 -7.13 -8.69
CA ALA A 494 -19.20 -6.96 -9.59
C ALA A 494 -19.35 -5.77 -10.55
N HIS A 495 -20.55 -5.56 -11.09
CA HIS A 495 -20.82 -4.43 -11.96
C HIS A 495 -20.73 -3.09 -11.21
N GLN A 496 -21.33 -3.01 -10.01
CA GLN A 496 -21.25 -1.80 -9.19
C GLN A 496 -19.81 -1.47 -8.79
N ALA A 497 -19.07 -2.47 -8.31
CA ALA A 497 -17.65 -2.34 -7.97
C ALA A 497 -16.84 -1.84 -9.17
N LEU A 498 -16.99 -2.46 -10.35
CA LEU A 498 -16.25 -2.05 -11.55
C LEU A 498 -16.57 -0.61 -11.99
N VAL A 499 -17.83 -0.18 -11.92
CA VAL A 499 -18.21 1.21 -12.25
C VAL A 499 -17.54 2.20 -11.28
N GLY A 500 -17.49 1.87 -9.99
CA GLY A 500 -16.72 2.62 -9.00
C GLY A 500 -15.23 2.68 -9.34
N SER A 501 -14.62 1.51 -9.56
CA SER A 501 -13.20 1.34 -9.84
C SER A 501 -12.79 2.03 -11.15
N ILE A 502 -13.59 2.02 -12.22
CA ILE A 502 -13.23 2.68 -13.50
C ILE A 502 -12.92 4.17 -13.33
N SER A 503 -13.68 4.87 -12.49
CA SER A 503 -13.50 6.30 -12.27
C SER A 503 -12.16 6.61 -11.61
N SER A 504 -11.78 5.80 -10.61
CA SER A 504 -10.58 6.02 -9.81
C SER A 504 -9.33 5.37 -10.43
N ALA A 505 -9.46 4.13 -10.91
CA ALA A 505 -8.45 3.38 -11.64
C ALA A 505 -8.10 3.99 -12.99
N GLY A 506 -9.09 4.40 -13.79
CA GLY A 506 -8.87 4.85 -15.17
C GLY A 506 -7.89 6.03 -15.24
N LEU A 507 -8.00 6.97 -14.30
CA LEU A 507 -7.08 8.10 -14.20
C LEU A 507 -5.67 7.68 -13.76
N LEU A 508 -5.55 6.76 -12.79
CA LEU A 508 -4.26 6.22 -12.36
C LEU A 508 -3.59 5.42 -13.48
N ILE A 509 -4.34 4.63 -14.25
CA ILE A 509 -3.84 3.89 -15.41
C ILE A 509 -3.27 4.85 -16.46
N VAL A 510 -3.98 5.91 -16.80
CA VAL A 510 -3.48 6.94 -17.73
C VAL A 510 -2.28 7.68 -17.14
N PHE A 511 -2.32 8.01 -15.86
CA PHE A 511 -1.23 8.69 -15.16
C PHE A 511 0.05 7.85 -15.16
N PHE A 512 0.00 6.61 -14.70
CA PHE A 512 1.15 5.70 -14.71
C PHE A 512 1.60 5.38 -16.14
N GLY A 513 0.68 5.02 -17.03
CA GLY A 513 1.01 4.73 -18.43
C GLY A 513 1.67 5.89 -19.15
N SER A 514 1.34 7.14 -18.81
CA SER A 514 1.96 8.33 -19.42
C SER A 514 3.24 8.78 -18.73
N ASN A 515 3.36 8.66 -17.40
CA ASN A 515 4.48 9.22 -16.64
C ASN A 515 5.61 8.21 -16.41
N LEU A 516 5.30 6.94 -16.14
CA LEU A 516 6.29 5.87 -15.87
C LEU A 516 6.99 5.33 -17.14
N SER A 517 6.60 5.81 -18.32
CA SER A 517 7.22 5.47 -19.61
C SER A 517 7.89 6.66 -20.31
N SER A 518 7.73 7.88 -19.80
CA SER A 518 8.14 9.11 -20.48
C SER A 518 9.42 9.66 -19.86
N PHE A 519 10.56 9.09 -20.26
CA PHE A 519 11.87 9.54 -19.80
C PHE A 519 12.47 10.57 -20.77
N ASN A 520 13.09 11.61 -20.22
CA ASN A 520 13.77 12.66 -20.96
C ASN A 520 15.28 12.41 -20.89
N LEU A 521 15.79 11.72 -21.90
CA LEU A 521 17.18 11.28 -21.92
C LEU A 521 18.10 12.43 -22.30
N VAL A 522 19.02 12.78 -21.40
CA VAL A 522 20.07 13.78 -21.58
C VAL A 522 21.31 13.26 -20.87
N LYS A 523 22.36 12.94 -21.63
CA LYS A 523 23.56 12.31 -21.10
C LYS A 523 24.18 13.16 -19.98
N GLY A 524 24.41 12.56 -18.81
CA GLY A 524 25.07 13.19 -17.66
C GLY A 524 24.24 14.24 -16.91
N TYR A 525 22.97 14.45 -17.26
CA TYR A 525 22.15 15.48 -16.62
C TYR A 525 21.47 14.97 -15.35
N TRP A 526 21.72 15.67 -14.25
CA TRP A 526 20.98 15.53 -12.99
C TRP A 526 19.89 16.60 -12.91
N ARG A 527 18.63 16.16 -12.92
CA ARG A 527 17.47 17.02 -12.71
C ARG A 527 17.17 17.16 -11.22
N ASP A 528 16.93 18.40 -10.78
CA ASP A 528 16.45 18.68 -9.43
C ASP A 528 14.93 18.54 -9.30
N VAL A 529 14.47 18.33 -8.07
CA VAL A 529 13.06 18.40 -7.69
C VAL A 529 12.69 19.86 -7.41
N TYR A 530 11.66 20.37 -8.06
CA TYR A 530 11.22 21.76 -7.92
C TYR A 530 10.17 21.87 -6.82
N PHE A 531 10.47 22.65 -5.78
CA PHE A 531 9.51 22.98 -4.71
C PHE A 531 8.81 24.33 -4.92
N SER A 532 9.27 25.14 -5.90
CA SER A 532 8.70 26.45 -6.20
C SER A 532 7.79 26.42 -7.44
N SER A 533 6.82 27.34 -7.52
CA SER A 533 5.90 27.48 -8.65
C SER A 533 6.45 28.33 -9.82
N ARG A 534 7.66 28.88 -9.71
CA ARG A 534 8.29 29.72 -10.74
C ARG A 534 9.28 28.91 -11.57
N GLU A 535 8.98 28.76 -12.86
CA GLU A 535 9.96 28.32 -13.84
C GLU A 535 10.97 29.43 -14.09
N LYS A 536 12.26 29.20 -13.79
CA LYS A 536 13.32 30.20 -14.02
C LYS A 536 13.72 30.35 -15.50
N ARG A 537 13.28 29.45 -16.38
CA ARG A 537 14.02 29.10 -17.62
C ARG A 537 13.39 29.55 -18.95
N GLY A 538 12.54 30.58 -18.93
CA GLY A 538 12.14 31.31 -20.15
C GLY A 538 11.11 30.63 -21.06
N TYR A 539 10.42 29.58 -20.60
CA TYR A 539 9.30 28.93 -21.31
C TYR A 539 7.94 29.65 -21.14
N GLY A 540 7.96 30.90 -20.68
CA GLY A 540 6.79 31.66 -20.25
C GLY A 540 6.45 31.39 -18.79
N THR A 541 6.01 32.43 -18.07
CA THR A 541 5.52 32.27 -16.70
C THR A 541 4.22 31.48 -16.72
N LEU A 542 4.20 30.29 -16.12
CA LEU A 542 2.94 29.61 -15.79
C LEU A 542 2.05 30.59 -14.98
N PRO A 543 0.75 30.72 -15.29
CA PRO A 543 -0.10 31.68 -14.62
C PRO A 543 -0.11 31.44 -13.10
N GLN A 544 0.27 32.47 -12.33
CA GLN A 544 0.44 32.42 -10.87
C GLN A 544 -0.80 31.93 -10.11
N SER A 545 -1.99 32.01 -10.73
CA SER A 545 -3.27 31.67 -10.10
C SER A 545 -3.50 30.17 -9.87
N LYS A 546 -2.54 29.28 -10.18
CA LYS A 546 -2.65 27.82 -10.00
C LYS A 546 -1.34 27.18 -9.50
N MET A 547 -1.00 27.43 -8.24
CA MET A 547 0.26 26.98 -7.62
C MET A 547 0.50 25.47 -7.73
N ILE A 548 -0.51 24.64 -7.40
CA ILE A 548 -0.43 23.17 -7.43
C ILE A 548 -0.21 22.65 -8.86
N ILE A 549 -0.98 23.16 -9.82
CA ILE A 549 -0.86 22.75 -11.23
C ILE A 549 0.49 23.17 -11.80
N SER A 550 0.96 24.37 -11.46
CA SER A 550 2.28 24.84 -11.91
C SER A 550 3.40 23.96 -11.36
N TRP A 551 3.32 23.62 -10.09
CA TRP A 551 4.27 22.73 -9.42
C TRP A 551 4.24 21.30 -10.00
N PHE A 552 3.06 20.74 -10.26
CA PHE A 552 2.90 19.43 -10.90
C PHE A 552 3.53 19.43 -12.30
N LEU A 553 3.27 20.46 -13.10
CA LEU A 553 3.82 20.58 -14.45
C LEU A 553 5.35 20.74 -14.44
N LEU A 554 5.90 21.45 -13.45
CA LEU A 554 7.34 21.64 -13.29
C LEU A 554 8.08 20.35 -12.90
N ASN A 555 7.45 19.45 -12.16
CA ASN A 555 8.05 18.17 -11.80
C ASN A 555 7.73 17.05 -12.80
N SER A 556 6.74 17.24 -13.68
CA SER A 556 6.46 16.30 -14.78
C SER A 556 7.63 16.23 -15.78
N ILE A 557 8.01 15.01 -16.16
CA ILE A 557 9.01 14.77 -17.20
C ILE A 557 8.31 14.69 -18.55
N LYS A 558 8.81 15.47 -19.52
CA LYS A 558 8.38 15.42 -20.92
C LYS A 558 9.51 14.86 -21.75
N ALA A 559 9.25 13.77 -22.46
CA ALA A 559 10.23 13.09 -23.28
C ALA A 559 10.49 13.87 -24.58
N HIS A 560 11.67 14.48 -24.71
CA HIS A 560 12.16 15.11 -25.94
C HIS A 560 13.33 14.32 -26.55
N ASN A 561 13.11 13.03 -26.78
CA ASN A 561 14.13 12.11 -27.32
C ASN A 561 14.12 12.15 -28.85
N TYR A 562 14.72 13.20 -29.43
CA TYR A 562 14.72 13.44 -30.89
C TYR A 562 16.05 13.13 -31.59
N VAL A 563 17.04 12.61 -30.87
CA VAL A 563 18.32 12.20 -31.46
C VAL A 563 18.09 11.11 -32.50
N GLY A 564 18.64 11.30 -33.70
CA GLY A 564 18.44 10.49 -34.90
C GLY A 564 17.32 10.99 -35.83
N LEU A 565 16.55 12.01 -35.44
CA LEU A 565 15.48 12.56 -36.28
C LEU A 565 16.05 13.48 -37.37
N ASN A 566 15.62 13.26 -38.61
CA ASN A 566 15.87 14.18 -39.72
C ASN A 566 14.87 15.33 -39.68
N ILE A 567 15.36 16.56 -39.76
CA ILE A 567 14.57 17.77 -39.69
C ILE A 567 14.91 18.71 -40.84
N TYR A 568 13.97 19.59 -41.16
CA TYR A 568 14.24 20.80 -41.92
C TYR A 568 14.26 22.01 -40.98
N ILE A 569 15.01 23.03 -41.36
CA ILE A 569 15.08 24.33 -40.69
C ILE A 569 14.83 25.39 -41.75
N LYS A 570 13.82 26.24 -41.53
CA LYS A 570 13.46 27.34 -42.43
C LYS A 570 13.42 28.66 -41.65
N ASN A 571 13.66 29.76 -42.35
CA ASN A 571 13.57 31.07 -41.72
C ASN A 571 12.18 31.32 -41.14
N ASP A 572 12.12 31.98 -39.98
CA ASP A 572 10.89 32.58 -39.52
C ASP A 572 10.63 33.84 -40.37
N PRO A 573 9.45 34.00 -41.01
CA PRO A 573 9.13 35.18 -41.81
C PRO A 573 9.34 36.52 -41.10
N TYR A 574 9.30 36.53 -39.76
CA TYR A 574 9.50 37.73 -38.95
C TYR A 574 10.97 37.96 -38.56
N ASN A 575 11.88 37.07 -38.92
CA ASN A 575 13.31 37.18 -38.63
C ASN A 575 14.08 37.62 -39.88
N GLN A 576 14.22 38.95 -40.05
CA GLN A 576 14.94 39.54 -41.18
C GLN A 576 16.44 39.22 -41.16
N ALA A 577 17.04 39.02 -39.99
CA ALA A 577 18.47 38.75 -39.85
C ALA A 577 18.88 37.38 -40.43
N LEU A 578 17.96 36.42 -40.44
CA LEU A 578 18.18 35.08 -40.99
C LEU A 578 17.67 34.90 -42.43
N ALA A 579 17.01 35.92 -43.00
CA ALA A 579 16.40 35.83 -44.32
C ALA A 579 17.41 35.55 -45.44
N ASP A 580 18.62 36.09 -45.34
CA ASP A 580 19.68 35.82 -46.31
C ASP A 580 20.40 34.49 -46.06
N LEU A 581 20.51 34.07 -44.80
CA LEU A 581 21.18 32.83 -44.41
C LEU A 581 20.33 31.58 -44.73
N LEU A 582 19.02 31.69 -44.58
CA LEU A 582 18.03 30.61 -44.71
C LEU A 582 17.01 30.94 -45.81
N LYS A 583 17.48 31.36 -46.99
CA LYS A 583 16.62 31.62 -48.17
C LYS A 583 15.83 30.38 -48.58
N GLU A 584 16.50 29.24 -48.58
CA GLU A 584 15.89 27.92 -48.78
C GLU A 584 15.93 27.12 -47.48
N PRO A 585 14.94 26.24 -47.23
CA PRO A 585 14.98 25.33 -46.09
C PRO A 585 16.23 24.44 -46.14
N ILE A 586 17.00 24.43 -45.07
CA ILE A 586 18.13 23.51 -44.91
C ILE A 586 17.66 22.24 -44.21
N THR A 587 18.31 21.13 -44.49
CA THR A 587 18.01 19.84 -43.86
C THR A 587 19.18 19.36 -43.03
N GLY A 588 18.89 18.58 -41.99
CA GLY A 588 19.91 18.01 -41.12
C GLY A 588 19.36 16.92 -40.23
N THR A 589 20.23 16.34 -39.42
CA THR A 589 19.90 15.28 -38.46
C THR A 589 20.27 15.73 -37.07
N ILE A 590 19.37 15.54 -36.10
CA ILE A 590 19.68 15.76 -34.68
C ILE A 590 20.62 14.63 -34.24
N ILE A 591 21.84 14.99 -33.80
CA ILE A 591 22.88 14.01 -33.45
C ILE A 591 23.14 13.89 -31.96
N ASP A 592 22.85 14.93 -31.17
CA ASP A 592 23.07 14.92 -29.72
C ASP A 592 22.17 15.94 -29.00
N ARG A 593 22.16 15.86 -27.67
CA ARG A 593 21.59 16.87 -26.78
C ARG A 593 22.69 17.52 -25.96
N ILE A 594 22.66 18.84 -25.90
CA ILE A 594 23.69 19.65 -25.26
C ILE A 594 23.07 20.37 -24.06
N ILE A 595 23.83 20.42 -22.97
CA ILE A 595 23.48 21.21 -21.79
C ILE A 595 24.25 22.52 -21.88
N LEU A 596 23.53 23.62 -22.10
CA LEU A 596 24.12 24.96 -22.07
C LEU A 596 23.90 25.57 -20.68
N HIS A 597 24.85 26.36 -20.19
CA HIS A 597 24.74 27.03 -18.90
C HIS A 597 24.48 28.52 -19.08
N ASP A 598 23.52 29.02 -18.31
CA ASP A 598 23.31 30.46 -18.10
C ASP A 598 23.75 30.74 -16.65
N GLU A 599 24.95 31.29 -16.49
CA GLU A 599 25.67 31.34 -15.20
C GLU A 599 25.81 29.93 -14.58
N ASP A 600 25.16 29.66 -13.46
CA ASP A 600 25.13 28.34 -12.79
C ASP A 600 23.84 27.54 -13.06
N ASP A 601 22.94 28.00 -13.92
CA ASP A 601 21.70 27.29 -14.27
C ASP A 601 21.87 26.43 -15.54
N PRO A 602 21.82 25.08 -15.44
CA PRO A 602 21.92 24.20 -16.60
C PRO A 602 20.61 24.16 -17.41
N ASP A 603 20.72 24.35 -18.71
CA ASP A 603 19.64 24.30 -19.71
C ASP A 603 19.81 23.06 -20.61
N PRO A 604 19.13 21.93 -20.30
CA PRO A 604 19.29 20.65 -21.01
C PRO A 604 18.45 20.53 -22.30
N HIS A 605 17.85 21.63 -22.77
CA HIS A 605 16.83 21.61 -23.83
C HIS A 605 17.39 21.91 -25.23
N TRP A 606 18.71 21.93 -25.39
CA TRP A 606 19.36 22.19 -26.68
C TRP A 606 19.67 20.90 -27.43
N PHE A 607 19.45 20.93 -28.74
CA PHE A 607 19.76 19.86 -29.67
C PHE A 607 20.89 20.29 -30.59
N LEU A 608 21.87 19.42 -30.78
CA LEU A 608 22.92 19.56 -31.78
C LEU A 608 22.45 18.94 -33.08
N VAL A 609 22.44 19.73 -34.15
CA VAL A 609 22.01 19.30 -35.49
C VAL A 609 23.20 19.33 -36.42
N LYS A 610 23.44 18.21 -37.09
CA LYS A 610 24.38 18.13 -38.22
C LYS A 610 23.62 18.44 -39.50
N LEU A 611 24.04 19.49 -40.20
CA LEU A 611 23.42 19.91 -41.45
C LEU A 611 23.91 19.05 -42.62
N ASN A 612 23.04 18.85 -43.60
CA ASN A 612 23.38 18.17 -44.86
C ASN A 612 24.11 19.09 -45.84
N SER A 613 23.98 20.40 -45.66
CA SER A 613 24.63 21.45 -46.44
C SER A 613 25.23 22.48 -45.48
N GLU A 614 26.45 22.92 -45.77
CA GLU A 614 27.12 23.95 -44.98
C GLU A 614 26.40 25.30 -45.07
N LEU A 615 26.32 26.00 -43.95
CA LEU A 615 25.87 27.40 -43.92
C LEU A 615 26.92 28.30 -44.58
N PRO A 616 26.52 29.34 -45.33
CA PRO A 616 27.43 30.28 -45.97
C PRO A 616 28.01 31.29 -44.96
N LEU A 617 28.69 30.80 -43.92
CA LEU A 617 29.29 31.58 -42.84
C LEU A 617 30.81 31.35 -42.82
N VAL A 618 31.58 32.43 -42.84
CA VAL A 618 33.06 32.38 -42.83
C VAL A 618 33.56 32.38 -41.39
N GLY A 619 34.42 31.41 -41.04
CA GLY A 619 35.09 31.36 -39.73
C GLY A 619 34.29 30.72 -38.59
N LEU A 620 33.16 30.06 -38.91
CA LEU A 620 32.34 29.29 -37.98
C LEU A 620 32.24 27.83 -38.45
N GLU A 621 31.82 26.93 -37.56
CA GLU A 621 31.51 25.54 -37.91
C GLU A 621 30.18 25.49 -38.68
N SER A 622 30.25 25.68 -39.99
CA SER A 622 29.11 25.80 -40.91
C SER A 622 28.23 24.55 -41.01
N SER A 623 28.74 23.39 -40.55
CA SER A 623 28.06 22.09 -40.60
C SER A 623 27.18 21.79 -39.39
N TYR A 624 27.25 22.58 -38.31
CA TYR A 624 26.56 22.28 -37.06
C TYR A 624 25.84 23.48 -36.48
N VAL A 625 24.66 23.24 -35.93
CA VAL A 625 23.83 24.28 -35.30
C VAL A 625 23.19 23.76 -34.02
N LEU A 626 22.86 24.69 -33.13
CA LEU A 626 22.13 24.40 -31.91
C LEU A 626 20.70 24.93 -32.04
N ILE A 627 19.73 24.07 -31.71
CA ILE A 627 18.31 24.44 -31.69
C ILE A 627 17.66 24.13 -30.36
N LYS A 628 16.68 24.94 -29.94
CA LYS A 628 15.86 24.71 -28.75
C LYS A 628 14.41 25.06 -29.03
N LEU A 629 13.49 24.13 -28.77
CA LEU A 629 12.04 24.37 -28.97
C LEU A 629 11.54 25.53 -28.12
N ARG A 630 10.59 26.30 -28.66
CA ARG A 630 9.94 27.42 -27.97
C ARG A 630 9.14 27.00 -26.76
N TYR A 631 8.39 25.89 -26.86
CA TYR A 631 7.58 25.37 -25.77
C TYR A 631 7.89 23.90 -25.47
N GLN A 632 8.03 23.54 -24.20
CA GLN A 632 8.26 22.14 -23.80
C GLN A 632 7.07 21.21 -24.09
N ASN A 633 5.87 21.75 -24.30
CA ASN A 633 4.68 20.95 -24.63
C ASN A 633 4.60 20.59 -26.12
N GLU A 634 5.44 21.20 -26.96
CA GLU A 634 5.51 20.89 -28.38
C GLU A 634 6.33 19.62 -28.62
N SER A 635 6.05 18.94 -29.73
CA SER A 635 6.73 17.71 -30.09
C SER A 635 6.98 17.59 -31.58
N LEU A 636 8.25 17.44 -31.94
CA LEU A 636 8.72 17.19 -33.32
C LEU A 636 8.27 15.82 -33.87
N LYS A 637 7.73 14.93 -33.02
CA LYS A 637 7.14 13.66 -33.48
C LYS A 637 5.77 13.85 -34.13
N TYR A 638 5.02 14.87 -33.73
CA TYR A 638 3.59 15.03 -34.09
C TYR A 638 3.26 16.35 -34.78
N HIS A 639 4.13 17.35 -34.67
CA HIS A 639 3.90 18.68 -35.21
C HIS A 639 5.07 19.11 -36.08
N ASP A 640 4.74 19.82 -37.15
CA ASP A 640 5.67 20.50 -38.04
C ASP A 640 5.56 22.03 -37.86
N ASP A 641 6.50 22.78 -38.44
CA ASP A 641 6.56 24.24 -38.36
C ASP A 641 6.61 24.82 -36.92
N LEU A 642 7.26 24.09 -36.02
CA LEU A 642 7.50 24.51 -34.65
C LEU A 642 8.52 25.64 -34.60
N HIS A 643 8.33 26.58 -33.68
CA HIS A 643 9.30 27.65 -33.45
C HIS A 643 10.45 27.11 -32.59
N ALA A 644 11.67 27.34 -33.04
CA ALA A 644 12.87 27.02 -32.28
C ALA A 644 13.83 28.22 -32.24
N TYR A 645 14.53 28.37 -31.12
CA TYR A 645 15.71 29.22 -31.03
C TYR A 645 16.82 28.62 -31.86
N PHE A 646 17.55 29.47 -32.59
CA PHE A 646 18.64 29.08 -33.48
C PHE A 646 19.95 29.74 -33.06
N ARG A 647 21.00 28.92 -32.89
CA ARG A 647 22.36 29.38 -32.58
C ARG A 647 23.40 28.72 -33.49
N THR A 648 24.39 29.50 -33.92
CA THR A 648 25.54 29.00 -34.68
C THR A 648 26.69 28.65 -33.75
N ILE A 649 27.57 27.77 -34.21
CA ILE A 649 28.68 27.23 -33.42
C ILE A 649 30.00 27.81 -33.93
N PRO A 650 30.74 28.57 -33.11
CA PRO A 650 32.03 29.11 -33.55
C PRO A 650 33.11 28.04 -33.71
N ASN A 651 33.17 27.09 -32.77
CA ASN A 651 34.15 26.00 -32.76
C ASN A 651 33.56 24.81 -32.00
N LEU A 652 33.61 23.61 -32.58
CA LEU A 652 33.12 22.37 -31.98
C LEU A 652 33.83 22.03 -30.65
N GLN A 653 35.08 22.47 -30.45
CA GLN A 653 35.82 22.27 -29.20
C GLN A 653 35.13 22.93 -28.00
N LEU A 654 34.33 23.99 -28.21
CA LEU A 654 33.58 24.64 -27.12
C LEU A 654 32.54 23.70 -26.49
N LEU A 655 32.02 22.73 -27.25
CA LEU A 655 31.09 21.72 -26.74
C LEU A 655 31.76 20.63 -25.90
N GLN A 656 33.10 20.55 -25.90
CA GLN A 656 33.86 19.56 -25.13
C GLN A 656 34.20 20.04 -23.71
N SER A 657 33.88 21.29 -23.37
CA SER A 657 34.11 21.84 -22.04
C SER A 657 33.20 21.20 -20.98
N GLU A 658 33.66 21.13 -19.74
CA GLU A 658 32.89 20.59 -18.61
C GLU A 658 31.62 21.41 -18.33
N LYS A 659 31.71 22.74 -18.50
CA LYS A 659 30.57 23.68 -18.47
C LYS A 659 30.54 24.53 -19.73
N THR A 660 29.64 24.18 -20.64
CA THR A 660 29.43 24.90 -21.90
C THR A 660 28.50 26.10 -21.67
N PHE A 661 29.02 27.33 -21.72
CA PHE A 661 28.22 28.54 -21.50
C PHE A 661 27.46 29.00 -22.74
N LYS A 662 26.21 29.42 -22.55
CA LYS A 662 25.28 29.82 -23.63
C LYS A 662 25.73 31.06 -24.38
N ASN A 663 26.43 31.99 -23.73
CA ASN A 663 26.95 33.23 -24.33
C ASN A 663 28.07 33.01 -25.35
N LEU A 664 28.67 31.82 -25.40
CA LEU A 664 29.72 31.45 -26.35
C LEU A 664 29.17 31.12 -27.76
N PHE A 665 27.86 31.05 -27.93
CA PHE A 665 27.20 30.68 -29.18
C PHE A 665 26.35 31.83 -29.68
N ASP A 666 26.55 32.26 -30.92
CA ASP A 666 25.83 33.41 -31.48
C ASP A 666 24.35 33.10 -31.63
N SER A 667 23.51 34.02 -31.14
CA SER A 667 22.06 33.91 -31.17
C SER A 667 21.49 34.63 -32.38
N HIS A 668 20.77 33.91 -33.22
CA HIS A 668 20.17 34.44 -34.44
C HIS A 668 18.64 34.54 -34.37
N GLY A 669 18.03 34.24 -33.21
CA GLY A 669 16.59 34.38 -32.98
C GLY A 669 15.80 33.13 -33.34
N TRP A 670 14.62 33.32 -33.92
CA TRP A 670 13.65 32.26 -34.19
C TRP A 670 13.79 31.69 -35.60
N VAL A 671 13.64 30.37 -35.69
CA VAL A 671 13.49 29.61 -36.93
C VAL A 671 12.27 28.70 -36.82
N LYS A 672 11.77 28.21 -37.95
CA LYS A 672 10.77 27.13 -37.98
C LYS A 672 11.43 25.80 -38.31
N ILE A 673 11.03 24.76 -37.59
CA ILE A 673 11.54 23.41 -37.78
C ILE A 673 10.40 22.40 -37.89
N GLY A 674 10.65 21.32 -38.61
CA GLY A 674 9.73 20.19 -38.72
C GLY A 674 10.43 18.94 -39.22
N LYS A 675 9.71 17.82 -39.27
CA LYS A 675 10.27 16.53 -39.67
C LYS A 675 10.54 16.51 -41.18
N PHE A 676 11.71 16.02 -41.56
CA PHE A 676 12.06 15.80 -42.97
C PHE A 676 12.04 14.29 -43.27
N VAL A 677 11.15 13.87 -44.17
CA VAL A 677 11.07 12.48 -44.64
C VAL A 677 11.77 12.40 -45.99
N THR A 678 12.92 11.74 -46.04
CA THR A 678 13.55 11.39 -47.31
C THR A 678 12.73 10.31 -48.00
N SER A 679 12.47 10.47 -49.30
CA SER A 679 11.63 9.60 -50.13
C SER A 679 12.07 8.12 -50.23
N LYS A 680 13.13 7.70 -49.53
CA LYS A 680 13.64 6.32 -49.51
C LYS A 680 13.13 5.46 -48.34
N THR A 681 12.28 5.99 -47.45
CA THR A 681 11.81 5.26 -46.24
C THR A 681 10.31 4.94 -46.26
N LEU A 682 9.71 4.90 -47.45
CA LEU A 682 8.34 4.44 -47.70
C LEU A 682 8.38 3.15 -48.55
N ILE A 683 8.99 2.09 -48.02
CA ILE A 683 8.80 0.70 -48.48
C ILE A 683 8.76 -0.20 -47.26
#